data_AF-X6P903-F1
#
_entry.id   AF-X6P903-F1
#
_cell.length_a   1.000
_cell.length_b   1.000
_cell.length_c   1.000
_cell.angle_alpha   90.00
_cell.angle_beta   90.00
_cell.angle_gamma   90.00
#
_symmetry.space_group_name_H-M   'P 1'
#
loop_
_entity.id
_entity.type
_entity.pdbx_description
1 polymer ?
#
loop_
_entity_poly.entity_id
_entity_poly.type
_entity_poly.pdbx_seq_one_letter_code
_entity_poly.pdbx_strand_id
1 'polypeptide(L)'
;MIYLFIYMNNEEMCNFILIDKVKCKGGMQDNNSNNNNTNAINEEDKYEKEIKILVRLFGDSINKEELKEKIINSNGSIELVIKELVQLSVENENKRKINELEKIEQKQEQKQEQENVVNIFDDINNKSIHREMEKSEIGEIKPGINLQGYCINEICLASKAKLPVWINIEFNNITFISDKTSFNCPDCKKETVRSIMKAMLYNSEHSICASGDSITLTSNNYQCLYSIKSGLSYELKANKIKQHAKSIKDLRERSENAMNSIEIKNLVTELEKYEIIVVKPSSLKGNERLLEKIQADYDGDFNQVFDIGRFTILCDNPIKLQTSVTVMKRAEQFNLVVSEDKDFFDKQSKTHHRFHNIKLYVPKHDVYIEMQATLKKFTTLEGYAIIENPTLSHLFYEQIRAWKPNNQMEEKLKYASDKTLAKINDIICEWIDEKEIKKIVKRYKSHSEIRILKPLQLKGINEEQINSQNDILLKLIKFVYDQLCKFDPKEMKGKAIYVTLFEFFKRYIMNPASCADVISRLKESRKKTLEYMTILQSLETYVPLQANNYSYTDGDDNEKNDSYDCDQHIINLLVEQKEESKNDQQKQQVIILKGKSGSGKTLFCRHLEETLWRLYANDTSISIPIYISLPNYYNELNEKQIIYQALQKQISKEIIDIIRENISFVFILDGFDEIFDKYNKHNNNERYFYNRFSLNEWNAKIIVSCRSHVLNDEDIEQVLIGSKDSITTSMIYLWPFSKKQMNGYIDKFVKMNGHIDIFVDMNKKKREN
;
A
#
# COMPACT_ATOMS: atom_id res chain seq x y z
N MET A 1 -20.54 18.75 -8.36
CA MET A 1 -19.06 18.76 -8.31
C MET A 1 -18.47 18.26 -6.98
N ILE A 2 -19.23 18.19 -5.88
CA ILE A 2 -18.73 17.71 -4.56
C ILE A 2 -18.96 16.20 -4.32
N TYR A 3 -19.81 15.52 -5.09
CA TYR A 3 -20.10 14.08 -4.90
C TYR A 3 -19.23 13.11 -5.71
N LEU A 4 -18.33 13.60 -6.57
CA LEU A 4 -17.46 12.74 -7.41
C LEU A 4 -16.16 12.29 -6.71
N PHE A 5 -15.89 12.77 -5.48
CA PHE A 5 -14.59 12.59 -4.83
C PHE A 5 -14.47 11.33 -3.94
N ILE A 6 -15.55 10.56 -3.75
CA ILE A 6 -15.57 9.46 -2.76
C ILE A 6 -15.47 8.06 -3.40
N TYR A 7 -15.64 7.92 -4.73
CA TYR A 7 -15.71 6.59 -5.34
C TYR A 7 -15.06 6.54 -6.71
N MET A 8 -13.72 6.51 -6.79
CA MET A 8 -12.96 5.83 -7.86
C MET A 8 -11.54 5.49 -7.36
N ASN A 9 -11.13 4.25 -7.56
CA ASN A 9 -9.81 3.72 -7.27
C ASN A 9 -8.75 4.40 -8.16
N ASN A 10 -7.72 4.97 -7.52
CA ASN A 10 -6.59 5.60 -8.19
C ASN A 10 -5.62 4.53 -8.74
N GLU A 11 -5.71 4.21 -10.03
CA GLU A 11 -4.57 3.74 -10.83
C GLU A 11 -4.57 4.19 -12.31
N GLU A 12 -5.58 4.93 -12.80
CA GLU A 12 -5.58 5.49 -14.17
C GLU A 12 -5.87 7.01 -14.22
N MET A 13 -5.07 7.81 -13.50
CA MET A 13 -5.13 9.27 -13.67
C MET A 13 -3.75 9.93 -13.79
N CYS A 14 -2.88 9.37 -14.63
CA CYS A 14 -1.67 10.04 -15.09
C CYS A 14 -1.53 9.88 -16.60
N ASN A 15 -2.32 10.66 -17.36
CA ASN A 15 -1.96 11.13 -18.71
C ASN A 15 -3.07 12.02 -19.30
N PHE A 16 -3.26 13.22 -18.76
CA PHE A 16 -3.81 14.33 -19.55
C PHE A 16 -3.24 15.65 -19.02
N ILE A 17 -2.29 16.21 -19.78
CA ILE A 17 -1.86 17.60 -19.64
C ILE A 17 -2.90 18.45 -20.38
N LEU A 18 -3.63 19.30 -19.66
CA LEU A 18 -4.39 20.40 -20.25
C LEU A 18 -3.40 21.44 -20.76
N ILE A 19 -3.08 21.37 -22.05
CA ILE A 19 -2.43 22.46 -22.77
C ILE A 19 -3.51 23.27 -23.48
N ASP A 20 -3.36 24.59 -23.36
CA ASP A 20 -4.10 25.70 -23.98
C ASP A 20 -5.38 26.22 -23.32
N LYS A 21 -5.19 27.41 -22.71
CA LYS A 21 -6.21 28.44 -22.49
C LYS A 21 -6.81 28.86 -23.83
N VAL A 22 -7.91 28.25 -24.26
CA VAL A 22 -8.80 28.85 -25.25
C VAL A 22 -9.80 29.74 -24.51
N LYS A 23 -9.66 31.05 -24.70
CA LYS A 23 -10.68 32.05 -24.34
C LYS A 23 -11.95 31.76 -25.18
N CYS A 24 -12.94 31.11 -24.59
CA CYS A 24 -14.29 31.14 -25.13
C CYS A 24 -14.94 32.48 -24.74
N LYS A 25 -14.93 33.45 -25.67
CA LYS A 25 -15.82 34.61 -25.59
C LYS A 25 -17.24 34.14 -25.87
N GLY A 26 -18.05 34.01 -24.83
CA GLY A 26 -19.51 33.92 -24.96
C GLY A 26 -20.11 35.32 -24.96
N GLY A 27 -20.96 35.60 -25.94
CA GLY A 27 -21.82 36.78 -25.95
C GLY A 27 -22.08 37.34 -27.35
N MET A 28 -23.14 36.86 -28.00
CA MET A 28 -24.13 37.70 -28.68
C MET A 28 -25.24 36.82 -29.23
N GLN A 29 -26.42 36.93 -28.61
CA GLN A 29 -27.69 36.70 -29.28
C GLN A 29 -27.88 37.88 -30.23
N ASP A 30 -28.11 37.62 -31.51
CA ASP A 30 -28.83 38.56 -32.36
C ASP A 30 -29.68 37.79 -33.36
N ASN A 31 -30.98 38.06 -33.26
CA ASN A 31 -32.00 37.75 -34.25
C ASN A 31 -31.73 38.57 -35.51
N ASN A 32 -31.68 37.94 -36.69
CA ASN A 32 -32.61 38.29 -37.78
C ASN A 32 -32.46 37.46 -39.06
N SER A 33 -33.62 36.99 -39.51
CA SER A 33 -34.12 36.90 -40.88
C SER A 33 -33.30 36.25 -42.01
N ASN A 34 -33.92 35.19 -42.55
CA ASN A 34 -34.04 34.85 -43.97
C ASN A 34 -32.76 34.69 -44.81
N ASN A 35 -32.45 33.43 -45.16
CA ASN A 35 -32.75 32.95 -46.51
C ASN A 35 -32.59 31.43 -46.62
N ASN A 36 -33.57 30.84 -47.31
CA ASN A 36 -33.61 29.44 -47.69
C ASN A 36 -32.40 29.09 -48.57
N ASN A 37 -31.73 27.99 -48.21
CA ASN A 37 -31.29 27.01 -49.20
C ASN A 37 -31.16 25.64 -48.53
N THR A 38 -32.10 24.79 -48.90
CA THR A 38 -32.15 23.36 -48.65
C THR A 38 -30.89 22.71 -49.21
N ASN A 39 -30.02 22.27 -48.31
CA ASN A 39 -29.18 21.10 -48.54
C ASN A 39 -29.32 20.24 -47.28
N ALA A 40 -30.07 19.15 -47.40
CA ALA A 40 -30.14 18.09 -46.42
C ALA A 40 -28.73 17.50 -46.26
N ILE A 41 -27.96 18.06 -45.34
CA ILE A 41 -26.78 17.39 -44.80
C ILE A 41 -27.35 16.36 -43.84
N ASN A 42 -27.24 15.09 -44.21
CA ASN A 42 -27.64 13.95 -43.39
C ASN A 42 -27.28 14.20 -41.92
N GLU A 43 -28.29 14.28 -41.05
CA GLU A 43 -28.10 14.37 -39.60
C GLU A 43 -27.38 13.12 -39.03
N GLU A 44 -27.16 12.09 -39.86
CA GLU A 44 -26.59 10.79 -39.49
C GLU A 44 -25.14 10.84 -38.97
N ASP A 45 -24.35 11.86 -39.35
CA ASP A 45 -22.91 11.94 -39.04
C ASP A 45 -22.51 13.03 -38.05
N LYS A 46 -23.47 13.80 -37.52
CA LYS A 46 -23.18 15.01 -36.71
C LYS A 46 -22.46 14.72 -35.37
N TYR A 47 -22.59 13.52 -34.83
CA TYR A 47 -22.09 13.15 -33.49
C TYR A 47 -21.14 11.95 -33.48
N GLU A 48 -20.57 11.59 -34.64
CA GLU A 48 -19.82 10.33 -34.77
C GLU A 48 -18.56 10.27 -33.88
N LYS A 49 -17.89 11.39 -33.67
CA LYS A 49 -16.70 11.47 -32.80
C LYS A 49 -17.09 11.31 -31.33
N GLU A 50 -18.16 11.96 -30.90
CA GLU A 50 -18.69 11.90 -29.54
C GLU A 50 -19.18 10.49 -29.20
N ILE A 51 -19.88 9.85 -30.13
CA ILE A 51 -20.32 8.45 -30.02
C ILE A 51 -19.11 7.51 -29.88
N LYS A 52 -18.07 7.70 -30.70
CA LYS A 52 -16.87 6.87 -30.66
C LYS A 52 -16.10 7.02 -29.34
N ILE A 53 -16.08 8.22 -28.76
CA ILE A 53 -15.48 8.50 -27.46
C ILE A 53 -16.29 7.87 -26.32
N LEU A 54 -17.62 8.00 -26.36
CA LEU A 54 -18.51 7.45 -25.33
C LEU A 54 -18.55 5.91 -25.35
N VAL A 55 -18.57 5.29 -26.53
CA VAL A 55 -18.40 3.82 -26.66
C VAL A 55 -17.06 3.37 -26.08
N ARG A 56 -15.99 4.16 -26.24
CA ARG A 56 -14.68 3.85 -25.64
C ARG A 56 -14.65 4.02 -24.12
N LEU A 57 -15.41 4.97 -23.58
CA LEU A 57 -15.51 5.25 -22.13
C LEU A 57 -16.36 4.22 -21.39
N PHE A 58 -17.47 3.76 -21.99
CA PHE A 58 -18.42 2.85 -21.35
C PHE A 58 -18.33 1.40 -21.87
N GLY A 59 -17.49 1.13 -22.88
CA GLY A 59 -17.26 -0.20 -23.44
C GLY A 59 -18.51 -0.80 -24.10
N ASP A 60 -18.58 -2.13 -24.16
CA ASP A 60 -19.68 -2.89 -24.78
C ASP A 60 -21.01 -2.82 -24.00
N SER A 61 -21.08 -2.00 -22.95
CA SER A 61 -22.27 -1.92 -22.07
C SER A 61 -23.45 -1.15 -22.67
N ILE A 62 -23.25 -0.45 -23.80
CA ILE A 62 -24.26 0.42 -24.43
C ILE A 62 -24.25 0.26 -25.96
N ASN A 63 -25.43 0.15 -26.58
CA ASN A 63 -25.57 0.10 -28.03
C ASN A 63 -25.32 1.49 -28.66
N LYS A 64 -24.57 1.52 -29.77
CA LYS A 64 -24.28 2.71 -30.59
C LYS A 64 -25.55 3.44 -31.05
N GLU A 65 -26.62 2.71 -31.36
CA GLU A 65 -27.91 3.29 -31.80
C GLU A 65 -28.66 3.96 -30.65
N GLU A 66 -28.67 3.35 -29.47
CA GLU A 66 -29.27 3.91 -28.26
C GLU A 66 -28.54 5.18 -27.80
N LEU A 67 -27.21 5.20 -27.94
CA LEU A 67 -26.40 6.37 -27.65
C LEU A 67 -26.70 7.53 -28.62
N LYS A 68 -26.95 7.23 -29.90
CA LYS A 68 -27.37 8.23 -30.89
C LYS A 68 -28.69 8.90 -30.47
N GLU A 69 -29.70 8.11 -30.10
CA GLU A 69 -30.98 8.65 -29.63
C GLU A 69 -30.82 9.50 -28.37
N LYS A 70 -30.01 9.07 -27.40
CA LYS A 70 -29.76 9.85 -26.18
C LYS A 70 -29.06 11.18 -26.46
N ILE A 71 -28.14 11.23 -27.43
CA ILE A 71 -27.48 12.48 -27.84
C ILE A 71 -28.47 13.42 -28.55
N ILE A 72 -29.34 12.89 -29.39
CA ILE A 72 -30.39 13.67 -30.07
C ILE A 72 -31.40 14.22 -29.04
N ASN A 73 -31.88 13.38 -28.13
CA ASN A 73 -32.85 13.76 -27.09
C ASN A 73 -32.29 14.77 -26.07
N SER A 74 -30.96 14.85 -25.94
CA SER A 74 -30.27 15.83 -25.10
C SER A 74 -29.82 17.08 -25.87
N ASN A 75 -30.33 17.30 -27.08
CA ASN A 75 -29.95 18.41 -27.97
C ASN A 75 -28.43 18.52 -28.21
N GLY A 76 -27.73 17.38 -28.26
CA GLY A 76 -26.28 17.32 -28.44
C GLY A 76 -25.45 17.55 -27.17
N SER A 77 -26.06 17.62 -25.99
CA SER A 77 -25.35 17.84 -24.72
C SER A 77 -24.73 16.54 -24.18
N ILE A 78 -23.44 16.35 -24.46
CA ILE A 78 -22.69 15.16 -24.00
C ILE A 78 -22.63 15.05 -22.47
N GLU A 79 -22.66 16.17 -21.74
CA GLU A 79 -22.68 16.16 -20.27
C GLU A 79 -23.97 15.51 -19.71
N LEU A 80 -25.13 15.78 -20.33
CA LEU A 80 -26.40 15.18 -19.90
C LEU A 80 -26.42 13.68 -20.20
N VAL A 81 -25.93 13.28 -21.37
CA VAL A 81 -25.81 11.86 -21.75
C VAL A 81 -24.91 11.11 -20.76
N ILE A 82 -23.75 11.66 -20.39
CA ILE A 82 -22.86 11.03 -19.41
C ILE A 82 -23.54 10.86 -18.05
N LYS A 83 -24.28 11.87 -17.57
CA LYS A 83 -25.01 11.79 -16.29
C LYS A 83 -26.06 10.67 -16.32
N GLU A 84 -26.81 10.58 -17.40
CA GLU A 84 -27.85 9.56 -17.58
C GLU A 84 -27.26 8.14 -17.65
N LEU A 85 -26.15 7.96 -18.36
CA LEU A 85 -25.47 6.66 -18.46
C LEU A 85 -24.84 6.21 -17.15
N VAL A 86 -24.25 7.13 -16.38
CA VAL A 86 -23.72 6.83 -15.04
C VAL A 86 -24.86 6.42 -14.10
N GLN A 87 -26.00 7.11 -14.15
CA GLN A 87 -27.15 6.76 -13.33
C GLN A 87 -27.70 5.37 -13.68
N LEU A 88 -27.87 5.05 -14.96
CA LEU A 88 -28.28 3.73 -15.43
C LEU A 88 -27.31 2.61 -15.00
N SER A 89 -26.01 2.90 -15.01
CA SER A 89 -24.98 1.93 -14.59
C SER A 89 -25.09 1.61 -13.09
N VAL A 90 -25.32 2.62 -12.25
CA VAL A 90 -25.51 2.44 -10.79
C VAL A 90 -26.78 1.66 -10.49
N GLU A 91 -27.89 1.95 -11.19
CA GLU A 91 -29.16 1.23 -11.00
C GLU A 91 -29.06 -0.24 -11.44
N ASN A 92 -28.35 -0.53 -12.52
CA ASN A 92 -28.13 -1.89 -13.00
C ASN A 92 -27.19 -2.70 -12.09
N GLU A 93 -26.19 -2.08 -11.49
CA GLU A 93 -25.29 -2.75 -10.53
C GLU A 93 -26.03 -3.12 -9.24
N ASN A 94 -26.92 -2.24 -8.76
CA ASN A 94 -27.78 -2.52 -7.60
C ASN A 94 -28.77 -3.66 -7.88
N LYS A 95 -29.40 -3.69 -9.06
CA LYS A 95 -30.27 -4.81 -9.48
C LYS A 95 -29.50 -6.14 -9.58
N ARG A 96 -28.26 -6.13 -10.09
CA ARG A 96 -27.42 -7.35 -10.14
C ARG A 96 -27.08 -7.88 -8.75
N LYS A 97 -26.73 -7.00 -7.80
CA LYS A 97 -26.46 -7.38 -6.41
C LYS A 97 -27.69 -7.97 -5.72
N ILE A 98 -28.88 -7.41 -5.95
CA ILE A 98 -30.14 -7.94 -5.42
C ILE A 98 -30.46 -9.33 -6.02
N ASN A 99 -30.34 -9.50 -7.34
CA ASN A 99 -30.57 -10.80 -7.98
C ASN A 99 -29.53 -11.86 -7.61
N GLU A 100 -28.29 -11.48 -7.28
CA GLU A 100 -27.28 -12.41 -6.77
C GLU A 100 -27.59 -12.82 -5.31
N LEU A 101 -28.08 -11.90 -4.49
CA LEU A 101 -28.53 -12.19 -3.12
C LEU A 101 -29.73 -13.14 -3.10
N GLU A 102 -30.74 -12.90 -3.95
CA GLU A 102 -31.91 -13.80 -4.07
C GLU A 102 -31.53 -15.20 -4.57
N LYS A 103 -30.52 -15.31 -5.46
CA LYS A 103 -29.99 -16.61 -5.92
C LYS A 103 -29.15 -17.34 -4.87
N ILE A 104 -28.58 -16.63 -3.91
CA ILE A 104 -27.83 -17.21 -2.79
C ILE A 104 -28.82 -17.74 -1.74
N GLU A 105 -29.89 -17.00 -1.45
CA GLU A 105 -30.96 -17.43 -0.54
C GLU A 105 -31.69 -18.68 -1.06
N GLN A 106 -32.07 -18.71 -2.34
CA GLN A 106 -32.71 -19.90 -2.94
C GLN A 106 -31.82 -21.15 -2.97
N LYS A 107 -30.48 -20.98 -3.02
CA LYS A 107 -29.52 -22.09 -2.95
C LYS A 107 -29.25 -22.58 -1.53
N GLN A 108 -29.52 -21.76 -0.52
CA GLN A 108 -29.43 -22.16 0.89
C GLN A 108 -30.68 -22.92 1.33
N GLU A 109 -31.87 -22.51 0.86
CA GLU A 109 -33.13 -23.23 1.12
C GLU A 109 -33.15 -24.62 0.46
N GLN A 110 -32.68 -24.75 -0.79
CA GLN A 110 -32.61 -26.07 -1.47
C GLN A 110 -31.57 -27.03 -0.89
N LYS A 111 -30.55 -26.53 -0.17
CA LYS A 111 -29.56 -27.39 0.52
C LYS A 111 -30.07 -27.90 1.87
N GLN A 112 -30.94 -27.14 2.55
CA GLN A 112 -31.57 -27.58 3.80
C GLN A 112 -32.68 -28.63 3.58
N GLU A 113 -33.32 -28.66 2.40
CA GLU A 113 -34.33 -29.68 2.09
C GLU A 113 -33.75 -31.04 1.69
N GLN A 114 -32.48 -31.12 1.26
CA GLN A 114 -31.86 -32.39 0.83
C GLN A 114 -31.09 -33.13 1.92
N GLU A 115 -30.82 -32.52 3.09
CA GLU A 115 -30.14 -33.19 4.23
C GLU A 115 -31.10 -33.81 5.25
N ASN A 116 -32.43 -33.72 5.06
CA ASN A 116 -33.44 -34.22 6.02
C ASN A 116 -34.05 -35.59 5.68
N VAL A 117 -33.42 -36.39 4.81
CA VAL A 117 -33.82 -37.79 4.60
C VAL A 117 -32.63 -38.69 4.96
N VAL A 118 -32.86 -39.62 5.90
CA VAL A 118 -31.94 -40.65 6.44
C VAL A 118 -31.34 -40.33 7.83
N ASN A 119 -32.13 -40.50 8.89
CA ASN A 119 -31.99 -41.64 9.83
C ASN A 119 -32.90 -41.50 11.06
N ILE A 120 -33.75 -42.52 11.26
CA ILE A 120 -34.62 -42.77 12.42
C ILE A 120 -34.11 -44.01 13.16
N PHE A 121 -34.45 -44.08 14.46
CA PHE A 121 -34.28 -45.09 15.53
C PHE A 121 -33.24 -44.68 16.60
N ASP A 122 -33.66 -44.00 17.69
CA ASP A 122 -34.36 -44.48 18.91
C ASP A 122 -33.37 -45.20 19.85
N ASP A 123 -33.30 -45.01 21.17
CA ASP A 123 -33.94 -44.17 22.18
C ASP A 123 -33.11 -44.40 23.49
N ILE A 124 -33.32 -43.61 24.54
CA ILE A 124 -33.05 -43.83 26.00
C ILE A 124 -32.59 -42.54 26.71
N ASN A 125 -33.57 -41.94 27.40
CA ASN A 125 -33.53 -41.17 28.65
C ASN A 125 -33.17 -39.67 28.66
N ASN A 126 -34.16 -38.86 28.27
CA ASN A 126 -34.80 -37.79 29.05
C ASN A 126 -33.99 -36.99 30.09
N LYS A 127 -33.58 -35.77 29.69
CA LYS A 127 -33.91 -34.50 30.40
C LYS A 127 -34.20 -33.45 29.32
N SER A 128 -35.43 -32.95 29.33
CA SER A 128 -36.06 -32.12 28.30
C SER A 128 -35.25 -30.88 27.93
N ILE A 129 -34.63 -30.88 26.75
CA ILE A 129 -34.30 -29.67 25.99
C ILE A 129 -35.29 -29.64 24.85
N HIS A 130 -36.35 -28.84 24.99
CA HIS A 130 -37.25 -28.56 23.87
C HIS A 130 -36.46 -27.80 22.80
N ARG A 131 -36.26 -28.42 21.62
CA ARG A 131 -35.99 -27.67 20.39
C ARG A 131 -37.29 -26.93 20.04
N GLU A 132 -37.38 -25.64 20.38
CA GLU A 132 -38.41 -24.76 19.83
C GLU A 132 -38.13 -24.54 18.34
N MET A 133 -39.14 -24.71 17.49
CA MET A 133 -39.12 -24.28 16.09
C MET A 133 -38.79 -22.79 16.03
N GLU A 134 -37.92 -22.37 15.09
CA GLU A 134 -37.50 -20.97 14.90
C GLU A 134 -38.72 -20.04 14.72
N LYS A 135 -39.10 -19.35 15.79
CA LYS A 135 -40.02 -18.22 15.73
C LYS A 135 -39.20 -17.01 15.32
N SER A 136 -39.63 -16.26 14.32
CA SER A 136 -38.97 -15.03 13.93
C SER A 136 -38.98 -14.03 15.10
N GLU A 137 -37.81 -13.54 15.53
CA GLU A 137 -37.67 -12.57 16.63
C GLU A 137 -37.06 -11.27 16.09
N ILE A 138 -37.31 -10.13 16.75
CA ILE A 138 -36.79 -8.82 16.36
C ILE A 138 -35.80 -8.30 17.41
N GLY A 139 -34.66 -7.79 16.95
CA GLY A 139 -33.62 -7.22 17.81
C GLY A 139 -32.41 -8.13 17.98
N GLU A 140 -31.28 -7.54 18.37
CA GLU A 140 -30.00 -8.24 18.52
C GLU A 140 -29.66 -8.44 20.00
N ILE A 141 -29.20 -9.63 20.36
CA ILE A 141 -28.61 -9.90 21.67
C ILE A 141 -27.16 -9.38 21.67
N LYS A 142 -26.83 -8.53 22.63
CA LYS A 142 -25.48 -7.95 22.83
C LYS A 142 -24.99 -8.20 24.26
N PRO A 143 -23.69 -8.02 24.54
CA PRO A 143 -23.18 -8.16 25.91
C PRO A 143 -23.93 -7.29 26.93
N GLY A 144 -24.13 -7.80 28.14
CA GLY A 144 -24.91 -7.17 29.20
C GLY A 144 -26.34 -7.74 29.33
N ILE A 145 -27.27 -6.88 29.75
CA ILE A 145 -28.68 -7.24 29.98
C ILE A 145 -29.46 -7.17 28.66
N ASN A 146 -30.16 -8.23 28.31
CA ASN A 146 -31.11 -8.25 27.20
C ASN A 146 -32.48 -8.70 27.71
N LEU A 147 -33.53 -7.95 27.38
CA LEU A 147 -34.90 -8.25 27.78
C LEU A 147 -35.74 -8.59 26.56
N GLN A 148 -36.60 -9.60 26.67
CA GLN A 148 -37.54 -9.98 25.61
C GLN A 148 -38.96 -9.63 26.05
N GLY A 149 -39.69 -8.89 25.21
CA GLY A 149 -41.10 -8.55 25.42
C GLY A 149 -41.84 -8.32 24.10
N TYR A 150 -43.00 -7.67 24.15
CA TYR A 150 -43.79 -7.33 22.97
C TYR A 150 -44.02 -5.83 22.82
N CYS A 151 -43.91 -5.34 21.59
CA CYS A 151 -44.22 -3.94 21.27
C CYS A 151 -45.75 -3.73 21.22
N ILE A 152 -46.26 -2.75 21.95
CA ILE A 152 -47.68 -2.36 21.95
C ILE A 152 -48.02 -1.24 20.95
N ASN A 153 -47.04 -0.74 20.20
CA ASN A 153 -47.26 0.31 19.22
C ASN A 153 -47.89 -0.27 17.95
N GLU A 154 -49.18 -0.04 17.73
CA GLU A 154 -49.94 -0.65 16.61
C GLU A 154 -49.39 -0.36 15.21
N ILE A 155 -48.63 0.73 15.04
CA ILE A 155 -47.98 1.07 13.77
C ILE A 155 -46.60 0.40 13.59
N CYS A 156 -46.05 -0.22 14.63
CA CYS A 156 -44.77 -0.94 14.62
C CYS A 156 -44.91 -2.29 13.90
N LEU A 157 -43.93 -2.67 13.08
CA LEU A 157 -43.97 -3.93 12.34
C LEU A 157 -43.93 -5.12 13.31
N ALA A 158 -43.09 -5.02 14.35
CA ALA A 158 -43.00 -6.04 15.40
C ALA A 158 -44.34 -6.31 16.09
N SER A 159 -45.12 -5.24 16.34
CA SER A 159 -46.43 -5.35 16.98
C SER A 159 -47.46 -6.00 16.04
N LYS A 160 -47.52 -5.54 14.78
CA LYS A 160 -48.44 -6.08 13.76
C LYS A 160 -48.22 -7.57 13.51
N ALA A 161 -46.97 -8.00 13.47
CA ALA A 161 -46.60 -9.40 13.28
C ALA A 161 -46.58 -10.22 14.59
N LYS A 162 -46.86 -9.59 15.74
CA LYS A 162 -46.83 -10.20 17.09
C LYS A 162 -45.50 -10.90 17.39
N LEU A 163 -44.40 -10.35 16.92
CA LEU A 163 -43.07 -10.93 17.08
C LEU A 163 -42.48 -10.52 18.44
N PRO A 164 -41.79 -11.43 19.14
CA PRO A 164 -41.05 -11.08 20.34
C PRO A 164 -39.88 -10.15 20.00
N VAL A 165 -39.62 -9.20 20.88
CA VAL A 165 -38.64 -8.13 20.68
C VAL A 165 -37.59 -8.17 21.77
N TRP A 166 -36.33 -8.35 21.37
CA TRP A 166 -35.16 -8.20 22.23
C TRP A 166 -34.74 -6.74 22.36
N ILE A 167 -34.39 -6.35 23.58
CA ILE A 167 -33.94 -5.01 23.95
C ILE A 167 -32.65 -5.16 24.73
N ASN A 168 -31.58 -4.53 24.26
CA ASN A 168 -30.31 -4.51 24.98
C ASN A 168 -30.23 -3.27 25.87
N ILE A 169 -29.94 -3.48 27.16
CA ILE A 169 -29.77 -2.44 28.18
C ILE A 169 -28.27 -2.29 28.55
N GLU A 170 -27.39 -3.00 27.83
CA GLU A 170 -25.94 -3.02 28.05
C GLU A 170 -25.54 -3.43 29.49
N PHE A 171 -24.39 -2.97 29.97
CA PHE A 171 -23.90 -3.23 31.32
C PHE A 171 -24.47 -2.20 32.29
N ASN A 172 -25.54 -2.57 33.00
CA ASN A 172 -26.25 -1.66 33.88
C ASN A 172 -26.80 -2.37 35.12
N ASN A 173 -27.32 -1.59 36.07
CA ASN A 173 -28.20 -2.06 37.13
C ASN A 173 -29.60 -1.49 36.88
N ILE A 174 -30.59 -2.37 36.68
CA ILE A 174 -31.97 -1.97 36.44
C ILE A 174 -32.92 -2.64 37.42
N THR A 175 -33.98 -1.91 37.75
CA THR A 175 -35.15 -2.46 38.44
C THR A 175 -36.37 -2.23 37.58
N PHE A 176 -37.17 -3.26 37.35
CA PHE A 176 -38.40 -3.13 36.55
C PHE A 176 -39.50 -4.06 37.04
N ILE A 177 -40.75 -3.67 36.80
CA ILE A 177 -41.93 -4.51 37.02
C ILE A 177 -42.36 -5.05 35.67
N SER A 178 -42.39 -6.37 35.53
CA SER A 178 -42.43 -7.06 34.23
C SER A 178 -43.61 -6.68 33.31
N ASP A 179 -44.77 -6.32 33.88
CA ASP A 179 -45.99 -5.95 33.16
C ASP A 179 -46.25 -4.43 33.11
N LYS A 180 -45.55 -3.63 33.91
CA LYS A 180 -45.78 -2.17 34.01
C LYS A 180 -44.70 -1.34 33.33
N THR A 181 -43.45 -1.78 33.39
CA THR A 181 -42.33 -1.04 32.82
C THR A 181 -42.34 -1.17 31.30
N SER A 182 -42.08 -0.04 30.62
CA SER A 182 -41.98 0.01 29.17
C SER A 182 -40.53 0.25 28.77
N PHE A 183 -40.13 -0.25 27.60
CA PHE A 183 -38.77 -0.10 27.08
C PHE A 183 -38.78 0.28 25.60
N ASN A 184 -37.69 0.88 25.14
CA ASN A 184 -37.55 1.33 23.76
C ASN A 184 -37.50 0.15 22.79
N CYS A 185 -38.45 0.12 21.86
CA CYS A 185 -38.49 -0.86 20.79
C CYS A 185 -37.39 -0.54 19.75
N PRO A 186 -36.51 -1.48 19.37
CA PRO A 186 -35.50 -1.25 18.34
C PRO A 186 -36.09 -0.95 16.95
N ASP A 187 -37.29 -1.45 16.64
CA ASP A 187 -37.99 -1.23 15.37
C ASP A 187 -38.56 0.20 15.30
N CYS A 188 -39.49 0.54 16.20
CA CYS A 188 -40.17 1.84 16.13
C CYS A 188 -39.51 2.96 16.95
N LYS A 189 -38.44 2.66 17.70
CA LYS A 189 -37.67 3.59 18.56
C LYS A 189 -38.50 4.31 19.64
N LYS A 190 -39.68 3.79 19.98
CA LYS A 190 -40.56 4.31 21.04
C LYS A 190 -40.58 3.39 22.25
N GLU A 191 -40.78 3.96 23.44
CA GLU A 191 -40.88 3.26 24.72
C GLU A 191 -42.20 2.47 24.83
N THR A 192 -42.26 1.33 24.15
CA THR A 192 -43.50 0.63 23.82
C THR A 192 -43.38 -0.89 23.95
N VAL A 193 -42.20 -1.41 24.28
CA VAL A 193 -42.08 -2.84 24.60
C VAL A 193 -42.51 -3.05 26.06
N ARG A 194 -43.51 -3.91 26.26
CA ARG A 194 -44.06 -4.28 27.57
C ARG A 194 -44.09 -5.80 27.73
N SER A 195 -44.57 -6.26 28.88
CA SER A 195 -44.79 -7.66 29.19
C SER A 195 -43.50 -8.47 29.00
N ILE A 196 -42.45 -8.07 29.72
CA ILE A 196 -41.16 -8.72 29.66
C ILE A 196 -41.30 -10.15 30.14
N MET A 197 -40.94 -11.10 29.28
CA MET A 197 -41.11 -12.54 29.50
C MET A 197 -39.81 -13.30 29.68
N LYS A 198 -38.70 -12.77 29.15
CA LYS A 198 -37.38 -13.37 29.30
C LYS A 198 -36.34 -12.29 29.56
N ALA A 199 -35.31 -12.64 30.32
CA ALA A 199 -34.10 -11.86 30.45
C ALA A 199 -32.90 -12.76 30.12
N MET A 200 -32.06 -12.29 29.20
CA MET A 200 -30.80 -12.93 28.82
C MET A 200 -29.64 -12.07 29.31
N LEU A 201 -28.83 -12.62 30.20
CA LEU A 201 -27.58 -12.01 30.67
C LEU A 201 -26.44 -12.64 29.87
N TYR A 202 -25.71 -11.82 29.11
CA TYR A 202 -24.77 -12.30 28.09
C TYR A 202 -23.38 -11.66 28.26
N ASN A 203 -22.32 -12.48 28.24
CA ASN A 203 -20.91 -12.07 28.37
C ASN A 203 -20.67 -11.06 29.52
N SER A 204 -21.24 -11.35 30.70
CA SER A 204 -21.22 -10.45 31.86
C SER A 204 -21.19 -11.21 33.18
N GLU A 205 -20.52 -10.66 34.19
CA GLU A 205 -20.79 -10.99 35.58
C GLU A 205 -22.11 -10.36 35.98
N HIS A 206 -23.04 -11.17 36.49
CA HIS A 206 -24.40 -10.71 36.63
C HIS A 206 -25.12 -11.26 37.85
N SER A 207 -26.18 -10.56 38.22
CA SER A 207 -27.09 -10.99 39.26
C SER A 207 -28.53 -10.68 38.91
N ILE A 208 -29.45 -11.55 39.31
CA ILE A 208 -30.89 -11.35 39.18
C ILE A 208 -31.58 -11.68 40.52
N CYS A 209 -32.51 -10.83 40.92
CA CYS A 209 -33.33 -11.01 42.11
C CYS A 209 -34.79 -10.63 41.79
N ALA A 210 -35.75 -11.49 42.15
CA ALA A 210 -37.18 -11.16 42.04
C ALA A 210 -37.75 -10.72 43.39
N SER A 211 -38.77 -9.86 43.37
CA SER A 211 -39.48 -9.43 44.57
C SER A 211 -40.11 -10.63 45.29
N GLY A 212 -39.61 -10.93 46.48
CA GLY A 212 -40.05 -12.07 47.29
C GLY A 212 -39.04 -13.21 47.39
N ASP A 213 -37.97 -13.18 46.58
CA ASP A 213 -36.87 -14.13 46.72
C ASP A 213 -35.93 -13.70 47.86
N SER A 214 -35.51 -14.65 48.69
CA SER A 214 -34.55 -14.42 49.78
C SER A 214 -33.09 -14.47 49.30
N ILE A 215 -32.84 -14.92 48.06
CA ILE A 215 -31.50 -15.18 47.52
C ILE A 215 -31.37 -14.52 46.15
N THR A 216 -30.39 -13.63 46.03
CA THR A 216 -29.95 -13.09 44.74
C THR A 216 -29.15 -14.16 44.00
N LEU A 217 -29.56 -14.51 42.79
CA LEU A 217 -28.82 -15.43 41.94
C LEU A 217 -27.67 -14.67 41.27
N THR A 218 -26.43 -14.97 41.66
CA THR A 218 -25.22 -14.46 41.03
C THR A 218 -24.63 -15.52 40.10
N SER A 219 -24.17 -15.11 38.92
CA SER A 219 -23.51 -15.99 37.97
C SER A 219 -22.54 -15.20 37.10
N ASN A 220 -21.53 -15.90 36.60
CA ASN A 220 -20.57 -15.41 35.61
C ASN A 220 -20.53 -16.30 34.37
N ASN A 221 -21.58 -17.09 34.14
CA ASN A 221 -21.73 -17.84 32.91
C ASN A 221 -21.98 -16.86 31.75
N TYR A 222 -21.41 -17.14 30.58
CA TYR A 222 -21.44 -16.29 29.39
C TYR A 222 -22.86 -16.10 28.86
N GLN A 223 -23.77 -17.02 29.17
CA GLN A 223 -25.16 -16.94 28.74
C GLN A 223 -26.06 -17.54 29.82
N CYS A 224 -26.94 -16.71 30.38
CA CYS A 224 -28.00 -17.15 31.30
C CYS A 224 -29.35 -16.62 30.82
N LEU A 225 -30.29 -17.52 30.54
CA LEU A 225 -31.66 -17.19 30.17
C LEU A 225 -32.60 -17.42 31.35
N TYR A 226 -33.25 -16.35 31.80
CA TYR A 226 -34.23 -16.36 32.88
C TYR A 226 -35.63 -16.14 32.33
N SER A 227 -36.59 -16.93 32.80
CA SER A 227 -38.01 -16.66 32.57
C SER A 227 -38.50 -15.61 33.58
N ILE A 228 -39.14 -14.57 33.06
CA ILE A 228 -39.65 -13.44 33.84
C ILE A 228 -41.15 -13.63 34.05
N LYS A 229 -41.59 -13.64 35.31
CA LYS A 229 -42.99 -13.80 35.68
C LYS A 229 -43.69 -12.44 35.65
N SER A 230 -44.89 -12.40 35.07
CA SER A 230 -45.73 -11.20 35.05
C SER A 230 -46.07 -10.71 36.47
N GLY A 231 -46.06 -9.40 36.69
CA GLY A 231 -46.48 -8.76 37.94
C GLY A 231 -45.42 -8.69 39.05
N LEU A 232 -44.26 -9.35 38.90
CA LEU A 232 -43.15 -9.27 39.86
C LEU A 232 -42.20 -8.11 39.50
N SER A 233 -41.56 -7.55 40.53
CA SER A 233 -40.44 -6.64 40.36
C SER A 233 -39.14 -7.44 40.28
N TYR A 234 -38.26 -7.08 39.37
CA TYR A 234 -36.95 -7.70 39.19
C TYR A 234 -35.84 -6.67 39.30
N GLU A 235 -34.77 -7.01 40.01
CA GLU A 235 -33.50 -6.27 40.01
C GLU A 235 -32.46 -7.10 39.23
N LEU A 236 -31.95 -6.53 38.14
CA LEU A 236 -30.93 -7.15 37.29
C LEU A 236 -29.69 -6.26 37.26
N LYS A 237 -28.54 -6.87 37.48
CA LYS A 237 -27.25 -6.22 37.37
C LYS A 237 -26.37 -7.01 36.41
N ALA A 238 -25.74 -6.33 35.46
CA ALA A 238 -24.71 -6.90 34.60
C ALA A 238 -23.49 -5.98 34.55
N ASN A 239 -22.33 -6.53 34.87
CA ASN A 239 -21.04 -5.88 34.82
C ASN A 239 -20.18 -6.52 33.74
N LYS A 240 -19.26 -5.74 33.15
CA LYS A 240 -18.17 -6.30 32.36
C LYS A 240 -17.35 -7.23 33.24
N ILE A 241 -17.00 -8.41 32.71
CA ILE A 241 -16.08 -9.32 33.38
C ILE A 241 -14.75 -8.62 33.68
N LYS A 242 -14.19 -8.86 34.87
CA LYS A 242 -12.89 -8.33 35.29
C LYS A 242 -12.11 -9.39 36.07
N GLN A 243 -10.79 -9.36 36.01
CA GLN A 243 -9.98 -10.16 36.91
C GLN A 243 -10.23 -9.74 38.37
N HIS A 244 -10.18 -10.71 39.28
CA HIS A 244 -10.41 -10.50 40.71
C HIS A 244 -9.10 -10.29 41.49
N ALA A 245 -8.02 -9.93 40.80
CA ALA A 245 -6.71 -9.78 41.40
C ALA A 245 -6.57 -8.47 42.17
N LYS A 246 -5.78 -8.52 43.25
CA LYS A 246 -5.47 -7.36 44.12
C LYS A 246 -4.26 -6.57 43.62
N SER A 247 -3.41 -7.18 42.82
CA SER A 247 -2.22 -6.55 42.23
C SER A 247 -1.81 -7.30 40.96
N ILE A 248 -0.91 -6.71 40.16
CA ILE A 248 -0.33 -7.38 38.98
C ILE A 248 0.43 -8.66 39.39
N LYS A 249 1.14 -8.66 40.53
CA LYS A 249 1.85 -9.84 41.02
C LYS A 249 0.89 -10.96 41.38
N ASP A 250 -0.18 -10.63 42.11
CA ASP A 250 -1.26 -11.56 42.45
C ASP A 250 -1.96 -12.11 41.19
N LEU A 251 -2.23 -11.27 40.20
CA LEU A 251 -2.82 -11.69 38.92
C LEU A 251 -1.94 -12.71 38.19
N ARG A 252 -0.62 -12.48 38.14
CA ARG A 252 0.33 -13.41 37.52
C ARG A 252 0.37 -14.74 38.26
N GLU A 253 0.47 -14.70 39.58
CA GLU A 253 0.54 -15.90 40.42
C GLU A 253 -0.74 -16.74 40.26
N ARG A 254 -1.92 -16.13 40.35
CA ARG A 254 -3.20 -16.80 40.12
C ARG A 254 -3.30 -17.37 38.71
N SER A 255 -2.87 -16.62 37.69
CA SER A 255 -2.88 -17.08 36.30
C SER A 255 -1.97 -18.28 36.09
N GLU A 256 -0.75 -18.26 36.62
CA GLU A 256 0.19 -19.39 36.55
C GLU A 256 -0.40 -20.63 37.23
N ASN A 257 -0.94 -20.47 38.44
CA ASN A 257 -1.57 -21.54 39.20
C ASN A 257 -2.78 -22.13 38.45
N ALA A 258 -3.62 -21.27 37.89
CA ALA A 258 -4.77 -21.67 37.09
C ALA A 258 -4.37 -22.42 35.81
N MET A 259 -3.37 -21.94 35.06
CA MET A 259 -2.88 -22.60 33.85
C MET A 259 -2.28 -23.99 34.13
N ASN A 260 -1.76 -24.23 35.34
CA ASN A 260 -1.17 -25.50 35.75
C ASN A 260 -2.14 -26.40 36.54
N SER A 261 -3.37 -25.93 36.76
CA SER A 261 -4.42 -26.61 37.51
C SER A 261 -4.89 -27.91 36.82
N ILE A 262 -5.50 -28.80 37.60
CA ILE A 262 -5.98 -30.08 37.08
C ILE A 262 -7.18 -29.88 36.15
N GLU A 263 -7.99 -28.86 36.43
CA GLU A 263 -9.15 -28.43 35.66
C GLU A 263 -8.74 -28.10 34.22
N ILE A 264 -7.68 -27.29 34.04
CA ILE A 264 -7.15 -26.96 32.72
C ILE A 264 -6.47 -28.17 32.06
N LYS A 265 -5.69 -28.96 32.80
CA LYS A 265 -5.06 -30.17 32.25
C LYS A 265 -6.10 -31.16 31.70
N ASN A 266 -7.23 -31.33 32.39
CA ASN A 266 -8.30 -32.21 31.94
C ASN A 266 -8.96 -31.68 30.65
N LEU A 267 -9.22 -30.37 30.58
CA LEU A 267 -9.74 -29.74 29.36
C LEU A 267 -8.77 -29.90 28.17
N VAL A 268 -7.47 -29.66 28.39
CA VAL A 268 -6.44 -29.83 27.37
C VAL A 268 -6.35 -31.29 26.92
N THR A 269 -6.36 -32.24 27.85
CA THR A 269 -6.35 -33.68 27.54
C THR A 269 -7.57 -34.08 26.71
N GLU A 270 -8.75 -33.51 27.00
CA GLU A 270 -9.94 -33.77 26.19
C GLU A 270 -9.81 -33.22 24.77
N LEU A 271 -9.28 -31.99 24.61
CA LEU A 271 -9.01 -31.42 23.28
C LEU A 271 -8.01 -32.28 22.49
N GLU A 272 -6.96 -32.77 23.14
CA GLU A 272 -5.92 -33.60 22.53
C GLU A 272 -6.47 -34.95 22.03
N LYS A 273 -7.53 -35.51 22.63
CA LYS A 273 -8.20 -36.73 22.12
C LYS A 273 -8.78 -36.56 20.71
N TYR A 274 -9.11 -35.32 20.32
CA TYR A 274 -9.57 -34.99 18.97
C TYR A 274 -8.43 -34.55 18.05
N GLU A 275 -7.18 -34.84 18.44
CA GLU A 275 -5.96 -34.43 17.72
C GLU A 275 -5.90 -32.91 17.51
N ILE A 276 -6.35 -32.14 18.49
CA ILE A 276 -6.28 -30.68 18.51
C ILE A 276 -5.01 -30.28 19.25
N ILE A 277 -4.20 -29.41 18.63
CA ILE A 277 -2.96 -28.93 19.25
C ILE A 277 -3.30 -27.74 20.16
N VAL A 278 -2.95 -27.83 21.44
CA VAL A 278 -3.06 -26.73 22.39
C VAL A 278 -1.67 -26.21 22.72
N VAL A 279 -1.38 -24.98 22.33
CA VAL A 279 -0.09 -24.34 22.59
C VAL A 279 -0.19 -23.47 23.83
N LYS A 280 0.56 -23.86 24.87
CA LYS A 280 0.81 -23.06 26.05
C LYS A 280 2.03 -22.15 25.79
N PRO A 281 1.98 -20.84 26.12
CA PRO A 281 3.16 -19.99 26.08
C PRO A 281 4.25 -20.53 27.03
N SER A 282 5.51 -20.43 26.61
CA SER A 282 6.67 -20.94 27.37
C SER A 282 6.87 -20.21 28.71
N SER A 283 6.39 -18.98 28.83
CA SER A 283 6.33 -18.21 30.06
C SER A 283 5.19 -17.20 30.02
N LEU A 284 4.73 -16.75 31.19
CA LEU A 284 3.82 -15.61 31.27
C LEU A 284 4.46 -14.36 30.66
N LYS A 285 3.64 -13.55 29.99
CA LYS A 285 4.03 -12.30 29.32
C LYS A 285 5.05 -11.49 30.13
N GLY A 286 6.12 -11.00 29.50
CA GLY A 286 7.17 -10.22 30.19
C GLY A 286 6.63 -8.98 30.93
N ASN A 287 7.22 -8.63 32.07
CA ASN A 287 6.70 -7.60 32.97
C ASN A 287 6.61 -6.21 32.32
N GLU A 288 7.65 -5.76 31.63
CA GLU A 288 7.66 -4.44 30.96
C GLU A 288 6.57 -4.35 29.90
N ARG A 289 6.53 -5.33 28.99
CA ARG A 289 5.53 -5.43 27.93
C ARG A 289 4.09 -5.53 28.45
N LEU A 290 3.89 -6.18 29.59
CA LEU A 290 2.59 -6.27 30.24
C LEU A 290 2.17 -4.91 30.82
N LEU A 291 3.09 -4.20 31.49
CA LEU A 291 2.83 -2.88 32.07
C LEU A 291 2.49 -1.84 30.99
N GLU A 292 3.25 -1.80 29.91
CA GLU A 292 2.96 -0.94 28.75
C GLU A 292 1.56 -1.23 28.18
N LYS A 293 1.20 -2.51 28.05
CA LYS A 293 -0.13 -2.91 27.56
C LYS A 293 -1.24 -2.48 28.52
N ILE A 294 -1.06 -2.68 29.83
CA ILE A 294 -2.01 -2.23 30.86
C ILE A 294 -2.26 -0.72 30.75
N GLN A 295 -1.18 0.04 30.60
CA GLN A 295 -1.27 1.49 30.50
C GLN A 295 -1.92 1.96 29.19
N ALA A 296 -1.60 1.32 28.07
CA ALA A 296 -2.06 1.74 26.74
C ALA A 296 -3.47 1.26 26.38
N ASP A 297 -3.78 0.00 26.65
CA ASP A 297 -5.03 -0.64 26.20
C ASP A 297 -6.15 -0.56 27.25
N TYR A 298 -5.81 -0.35 28.53
CA TYR A 298 -6.73 -0.47 29.66
C TYR A 298 -6.65 0.69 30.67
N ASP A 299 -5.99 1.81 30.30
CA ASP A 299 -5.84 3.01 31.14
C ASP A 299 -5.31 2.73 32.56
N GLY A 300 -4.43 1.74 32.70
CA GLY A 300 -3.85 1.35 34.00
C GLY A 300 -4.63 0.27 34.77
N ASP A 301 -5.83 -0.10 34.32
CA ASP A 301 -6.66 -1.13 34.98
C ASP A 301 -6.17 -2.55 34.61
N PHE A 302 -5.27 -3.09 35.42
CA PHE A 302 -4.72 -4.43 35.22
C PHE A 302 -5.79 -5.53 35.31
N ASN A 303 -6.95 -5.26 35.94
CA ASN A 303 -8.02 -6.24 36.02
C ASN A 303 -8.80 -6.40 34.70
N GLN A 304 -8.48 -5.65 33.66
CA GLN A 304 -9.01 -5.85 32.31
C GLN A 304 -8.10 -6.72 31.43
N VAL A 305 -6.96 -7.19 31.94
CA VAL A 305 -6.02 -8.02 31.19
C VAL A 305 -6.34 -9.49 31.33
N PHE A 306 -6.74 -10.12 30.22
CA PHE A 306 -7.07 -11.55 30.17
C PHE A 306 -5.99 -12.41 29.48
N ASP A 307 -5.07 -11.79 28.75
CA ASP A 307 -4.06 -12.50 27.95
C ASP A 307 -2.76 -12.82 28.71
N ILE A 308 -2.77 -12.72 30.05
CA ILE A 308 -1.67 -13.21 30.90
C ILE A 308 -1.69 -14.74 30.92
N GLY A 309 -2.84 -15.32 31.26
CA GLY A 309 -3.06 -16.75 31.20
C GLY A 309 -3.77 -17.15 29.91
N ARG A 310 -3.03 -17.27 28.81
CA ARG A 310 -3.60 -17.53 27.48
C ARG A 310 -3.12 -18.85 26.88
N PHE A 311 -4.04 -19.60 26.27
CA PHE A 311 -3.74 -20.75 25.40
C PHE A 311 -4.12 -20.43 23.96
N THR A 312 -3.34 -20.96 23.01
CA THR A 312 -3.69 -20.90 21.58
C THR A 312 -4.00 -22.31 21.09
N ILE A 313 -5.23 -22.50 20.61
CA ILE A 313 -5.72 -23.78 20.09
C ILE A 313 -5.60 -23.75 18.57
N LEU A 314 -4.85 -24.70 18.01
CA LEU A 314 -4.53 -24.77 16.59
C LEU A 314 -5.27 -25.92 15.92
N CYS A 315 -6.23 -25.58 15.09
CA CYS A 315 -7.12 -26.54 14.41
C CYS A 315 -6.71 -26.73 12.95
N ASP A 316 -6.76 -27.97 12.45
CA ASP A 316 -6.40 -28.26 11.04
C ASP A 316 -7.45 -27.77 10.05
N ASN A 317 -8.72 -27.82 10.45
CA ASN A 317 -9.87 -27.55 9.59
C ASN A 317 -11.04 -26.96 10.39
N PRO A 318 -12.08 -26.42 9.72
CA PRO A 318 -13.25 -25.83 10.39
C PRO A 318 -14.00 -26.79 11.30
N ILE A 319 -14.02 -28.10 11.01
CA ILE A 319 -14.68 -29.11 11.85
C ILE A 319 -13.96 -29.19 13.20
N LYS A 320 -12.62 -29.34 13.21
CA LYS A 320 -11.82 -29.35 14.45
C LYS A 320 -11.96 -28.03 15.22
N LEU A 321 -12.09 -26.89 14.53
CA LEU A 321 -12.37 -25.61 15.16
C LEU A 321 -13.72 -25.63 15.90
N GLN A 322 -14.78 -26.07 15.24
CA GLN A 322 -16.10 -26.20 15.87
C GLN A 322 -16.11 -27.21 17.02
N THR A 323 -15.41 -28.34 16.87
CA THR A 323 -15.19 -29.32 17.94
C THR A 323 -14.49 -28.68 19.14
N SER A 324 -13.41 -27.90 18.91
CA SER A 324 -12.68 -27.24 19.98
C SER A 324 -13.56 -26.26 20.77
N VAL A 325 -14.38 -25.47 20.06
CA VAL A 325 -15.36 -24.54 20.65
C VAL A 325 -16.41 -25.32 21.45
N THR A 326 -16.90 -26.44 20.91
CA THR A 326 -17.89 -27.28 21.59
C THR A 326 -17.34 -27.89 22.89
N VAL A 327 -16.09 -28.37 22.87
CA VAL A 327 -15.41 -28.91 24.06
C VAL A 327 -15.20 -27.81 25.10
N MET A 328 -14.70 -26.63 24.69
CA MET A 328 -14.55 -25.49 25.60
C MET A 328 -15.89 -25.02 26.18
N LYS A 329 -16.98 -25.07 25.41
CA LYS A 329 -18.33 -24.72 25.89
C LYS A 329 -18.89 -25.70 26.93
N ARG A 330 -18.34 -26.91 27.02
CA ARG A 330 -18.63 -27.88 28.09
C ARG A 330 -17.72 -27.71 29.30
N ALA A 331 -17.21 -26.49 29.54
CA ALA A 331 -16.31 -26.13 30.63
C ALA A 331 -16.74 -26.65 32.01
N GLU A 332 -18.05 -26.71 32.28
CA GLU A 332 -18.59 -27.17 33.56
C GLU A 332 -18.18 -28.61 33.89
N GLN A 333 -17.98 -29.48 32.88
CA GLN A 333 -17.48 -30.85 33.06
C GLN A 333 -16.07 -30.91 33.65
N PHE A 334 -15.32 -29.80 33.55
CA PHE A 334 -13.97 -29.64 34.07
C PHE A 334 -13.90 -28.73 35.30
N ASN A 335 -15.05 -28.38 35.91
CA ASN A 335 -15.17 -27.39 36.98
C ASN A 335 -14.73 -25.97 36.57
N LEU A 336 -14.96 -25.61 35.30
CA LEU A 336 -14.69 -24.30 34.74
C LEU A 336 -16.00 -23.62 34.34
N VAL A 337 -16.02 -22.30 34.25
CA VAL A 337 -17.18 -21.55 33.77
C VAL A 337 -16.79 -20.78 32.52
N VAL A 338 -17.56 -20.91 31.44
CA VAL A 338 -17.41 -20.05 30.27
C VAL A 338 -18.01 -18.70 30.62
N SER A 339 -17.24 -17.62 30.57
CA SER A 339 -17.71 -16.29 31.00
C SER A 339 -17.75 -15.25 29.88
N GLU A 340 -17.03 -15.49 28.80
CA GLU A 340 -17.15 -14.72 27.57
C GLU A 340 -16.95 -15.63 26.37
N ASP A 341 -17.83 -15.50 25.39
CA ASP A 341 -17.77 -16.18 24.10
C ASP A 341 -17.82 -15.15 22.97
N LYS A 342 -16.73 -15.04 22.20
CA LYS A 342 -16.60 -14.10 21.07
C LYS A 342 -16.06 -14.79 19.83
N ASP A 343 -16.93 -14.91 18.84
CA ASP A 343 -16.58 -15.42 17.53
C ASP A 343 -16.13 -14.28 16.59
N PHE A 344 -14.82 -14.23 16.32
CA PHE A 344 -14.21 -13.40 15.28
C PHE A 344 -13.65 -14.25 14.13
N PHE A 345 -14.14 -15.47 13.98
CA PHE A 345 -13.70 -16.35 12.91
C PHE A 345 -14.43 -16.01 11.61
N ASP A 346 -15.75 -15.82 11.66
CA ASP A 346 -16.55 -15.43 10.50
C ASP A 346 -16.89 -13.93 10.50
N LYS A 347 -16.64 -13.22 11.60
CA LYS A 347 -16.79 -11.78 11.73
C LYS A 347 -15.42 -11.11 11.85
N GLN A 348 -15.21 -10.01 11.12
CA GLN A 348 -13.94 -9.29 11.17
C GLN A 348 -13.72 -8.66 12.56
N SER A 349 -12.65 -9.07 13.23
CA SER A 349 -12.12 -8.34 14.39
C SER A 349 -11.55 -6.99 13.94
N LYS A 350 -11.26 -6.08 14.89
CA LYS A 350 -10.67 -4.76 14.59
C LYS A 350 -9.37 -4.86 13.77
N THR A 351 -8.58 -5.90 14.01
CA THR A 351 -7.33 -6.16 13.28
C THR A 351 -7.50 -7.15 12.14
N HIS A 352 -8.71 -7.64 11.89
CA HIS A 352 -9.04 -8.66 10.87
C HIS A 352 -8.36 -10.02 11.11
N HIS A 353 -7.82 -10.29 12.30
CA HIS A 353 -7.36 -11.63 12.62
C HIS A 353 -8.57 -12.56 12.84
N ARG A 354 -8.48 -13.80 12.36
CA ARG A 354 -9.55 -14.82 12.45
C ARG A 354 -9.32 -15.78 13.60
N PHE A 355 -10.16 -15.71 14.62
CA PHE A 355 -10.08 -16.57 15.79
C PHE A 355 -11.41 -16.59 16.55
N HIS A 356 -11.62 -17.67 17.29
CA HIS A 356 -12.69 -17.79 18.28
C HIS A 356 -12.08 -17.59 19.66
N ASN A 357 -12.56 -16.59 20.40
CA ASN A 357 -12.03 -16.25 21.72
C ASN A 357 -13.01 -16.63 22.82
N ILE A 358 -12.56 -17.47 23.75
CA ILE A 358 -13.34 -17.88 24.92
C ILE A 358 -12.57 -17.52 26.18
N LYS A 359 -13.23 -16.84 27.12
CA LYS A 359 -12.68 -16.63 28.46
C LYS A 359 -13.31 -17.59 29.44
N LEU A 360 -12.46 -18.34 30.12
CA LEU A 360 -12.85 -19.31 31.13
C LEU A 360 -12.52 -18.78 32.51
N TYR A 361 -13.50 -18.74 33.39
CA TYR A 361 -13.29 -18.52 34.80
C TYR A 361 -12.88 -19.83 35.48
N VAL A 362 -11.86 -19.75 36.33
CA VAL A 362 -11.34 -20.88 37.11
C VAL A 362 -11.70 -20.66 38.58
N PRO A 363 -12.84 -21.18 39.09
CA PRO A 363 -13.36 -20.83 40.41
C PRO A 363 -12.38 -21.04 41.55
N LYS A 364 -11.59 -22.12 41.49
CA LYS A 364 -10.61 -22.48 42.52
C LYS A 364 -9.48 -21.45 42.70
N HIS A 365 -9.12 -20.75 41.63
CA HIS A 365 -8.05 -19.75 41.63
C HIS A 365 -8.59 -18.32 41.54
N ASP A 366 -9.90 -18.18 41.33
CA ASP A 366 -10.61 -16.90 41.31
C ASP A 366 -9.93 -15.93 40.30
N VAL A 367 -9.80 -16.42 39.06
CA VAL A 367 -9.12 -15.76 37.94
C VAL A 367 -9.69 -16.24 36.61
N TYR A 368 -9.62 -15.40 35.59
CA TYR A 368 -10.00 -15.72 34.22
C TYR A 368 -8.78 -16.03 33.37
N ILE A 369 -8.89 -17.04 32.52
CA ILE A 369 -7.92 -17.39 31.47
C ILE A 369 -8.54 -17.21 30.09
N GLU A 370 -7.70 -17.01 29.07
CA GLU A 370 -8.12 -16.84 27.68
C GLU A 370 -7.75 -18.07 26.84
N MET A 371 -8.70 -18.60 26.07
CA MET A 371 -8.46 -19.65 25.07
C MET A 371 -8.86 -19.14 23.68
N GLN A 372 -7.88 -19.07 22.79
CA GLN A 372 -8.08 -18.61 21.42
C GLN A 372 -7.90 -19.74 20.42
N ALA A 373 -8.97 -20.12 19.75
CA ALA A 373 -8.96 -21.14 18.72
C ALA A 373 -8.89 -20.51 17.32
N THR A 374 -7.98 -21.01 16.49
CA THR A 374 -7.86 -20.59 15.08
C THR A 374 -7.43 -21.76 14.21
N LEU A 375 -7.48 -21.58 12.89
CA LEU A 375 -6.91 -22.55 11.96
C LEU A 375 -5.39 -22.42 11.91
N LYS A 376 -4.68 -23.55 11.80
CA LYS A 376 -3.21 -23.58 11.64
C LYS A 376 -2.72 -22.69 10.50
N LYS A 377 -3.45 -22.61 9.39
CA LYS A 377 -3.10 -21.76 8.25
C LYS A 377 -3.21 -20.24 8.50
N PHE A 378 -3.86 -19.82 9.60
CA PHE A 378 -4.06 -18.42 9.97
C PHE A 378 -3.20 -17.97 11.16
N THR A 379 -2.53 -18.90 11.84
CA THR A 379 -1.74 -18.56 13.03
C THR A 379 -0.49 -17.75 12.66
N THR A 380 -0.15 -16.80 13.52
CA THR A 380 1.10 -16.03 13.49
C THR A 380 2.07 -16.49 14.58
N LEU A 381 1.80 -17.63 15.22
CA LEU A 381 2.62 -18.16 16.29
C LEU A 381 3.90 -18.79 15.73
N GLU A 382 5.05 -18.30 16.20
CA GLU A 382 6.36 -18.82 15.80
C GLU A 382 6.48 -20.31 16.10
N GLY A 383 7.06 -21.07 15.15
CA GLY A 383 7.14 -22.54 15.20
C GLY A 383 5.90 -23.28 14.68
N TYR A 384 4.75 -22.60 14.52
CA TYR A 384 3.50 -23.22 14.02
C TYR A 384 2.93 -22.54 12.78
N ALA A 385 3.32 -21.30 12.52
CA ALA A 385 2.85 -20.52 11.38
C ALA A 385 3.42 -21.03 10.05
N ILE A 386 2.56 -21.08 9.03
CA ILE A 386 2.94 -21.42 7.65
C ILE A 386 3.49 -20.20 6.91
N ILE A 387 3.10 -19.00 7.34
CA ILE A 387 3.54 -17.75 6.72
C ILE A 387 5.00 -17.43 7.07
N GLU A 388 5.74 -16.91 6.10
CA GLU A 388 7.08 -16.38 6.35
C GLU A 388 7.01 -15.14 7.24
N ASN A 389 7.99 -15.00 8.13
CA ASN A 389 8.07 -13.91 9.12
C ASN A 389 6.77 -13.75 9.94
N PRO A 390 6.38 -14.78 10.71
CA PRO A 390 5.08 -14.84 11.36
C PRO A 390 4.87 -13.76 12.43
N THR A 391 5.94 -13.22 13.00
CA THR A 391 5.87 -12.18 14.04
C THR A 391 5.61 -10.78 13.48
N LEU A 392 5.75 -10.55 12.16
CA LEU A 392 5.68 -9.22 11.53
C LEU A 392 4.38 -8.48 11.87
N SER A 393 3.22 -9.10 11.63
CA SER A 393 1.91 -8.46 11.89
C SER A 393 1.75 -8.08 13.36
N HIS A 394 2.13 -9.00 14.24
CA HIS A 394 2.08 -8.78 15.67
C HIS A 394 3.02 -7.64 16.11
N LEU A 395 4.28 -7.64 15.66
CA LEU A 395 5.23 -6.57 15.97
C LEU A 395 4.79 -5.22 15.42
N PHE A 396 4.22 -5.18 14.20
CA PHE A 396 3.65 -3.96 13.62
C PHE A 396 2.51 -3.42 14.49
N TYR A 397 1.61 -4.29 14.96
CA TYR A 397 0.55 -3.93 15.91
C TYR A 397 1.12 -3.33 17.20
N GLU A 398 2.19 -3.90 17.75
CA GLU A 398 2.81 -3.38 18.98
C GLU A 398 3.36 -1.97 18.81
N GLN A 399 3.93 -1.65 17.64
CA GLN A 399 4.43 -0.29 17.37
C GLN A 399 3.31 0.73 17.39
N ILE A 400 2.12 0.39 16.89
CA ILE A 400 1.05 1.37 16.65
C ILE A 400 -0.05 1.37 17.72
N ARG A 401 -0.20 0.32 18.53
CA ARG A 401 -1.36 0.20 19.44
C ARG A 401 -1.44 1.32 20.48
N ALA A 402 -0.29 1.73 21.02
CA ALA A 402 -0.19 2.76 22.05
C ALA A 402 -0.07 4.18 21.49
N TRP A 403 -0.07 4.32 20.15
CA TRP A 403 0.16 5.60 19.50
C TRP A 403 -1.06 6.51 19.57
N LYS A 404 -0.94 7.57 20.38
CA LYS A 404 -1.86 8.71 20.42
C LYS A 404 -1.29 9.82 19.54
N PRO A 405 -1.85 10.07 18.35
CA PRO A 405 -1.33 11.08 17.43
C PRO A 405 -1.56 12.49 17.99
N ASN A 406 -0.54 13.36 17.86
CA ASN A 406 -0.58 14.72 18.42
C ASN A 406 -0.94 15.80 17.38
N ASN A 407 -0.97 15.45 16.09
CA ASN A 407 -1.26 16.38 14.99
C ASN A 407 -1.90 15.64 13.81
N GLN A 408 -2.43 16.40 12.85
CA GLN A 408 -3.11 15.85 11.66
C GLN A 408 -2.22 14.94 10.79
N MET A 409 -0.90 15.16 10.78
CA MET A 409 0.02 14.32 10.01
C MET A 409 0.16 12.94 10.66
N GLU A 410 0.32 12.91 11.99
CA GLU A 410 0.34 11.67 12.77
C GLU A 410 -1.00 10.94 12.72
N GLU A 411 -2.14 11.65 12.76
CA GLU A 411 -3.47 11.03 12.60
C GLU A 411 -3.60 10.29 11.26
N LYS A 412 -3.19 10.94 10.17
CA LYS A 412 -3.19 10.33 8.83
C LYS A 412 -2.28 9.10 8.78
N LEU A 413 -1.10 9.19 9.39
CA LEU A 413 -0.15 8.07 9.39
C LEU A 413 -0.61 6.92 10.28
N LYS A 414 -1.19 7.21 11.45
CA LYS A 414 -1.81 6.22 12.33
C LYS A 414 -2.93 5.48 11.61
N TYR A 415 -3.85 6.21 10.97
CA TYR A 415 -4.92 5.63 10.17
C TYR A 415 -4.39 4.76 9.03
N ALA A 416 -3.38 5.23 8.30
CA ALA A 416 -2.73 4.45 7.25
C ALA A 416 -2.04 3.19 7.80
N SER A 417 -1.47 3.26 8.99
CA SER A 417 -0.82 2.14 9.66
C SER A 417 -1.84 1.07 10.09
N ASP A 418 -2.97 1.48 10.68
CA ASP A 418 -4.06 0.58 11.05
C ASP A 418 -4.64 -0.12 9.81
N LYS A 419 -4.84 0.63 8.72
CA LYS A 419 -5.29 0.06 7.44
C LYS A 419 -4.27 -0.90 6.83
N THR A 420 -2.98 -0.62 6.98
CA THR A 420 -1.89 -1.49 6.49
C THR A 420 -1.85 -2.79 7.30
N LEU A 421 -1.99 -2.70 8.62
CA LEU A 421 -2.09 -3.88 9.50
C LEU A 421 -3.32 -4.74 9.14
N ALA A 422 -4.48 -4.13 8.91
CA ALA A 422 -5.68 -4.84 8.46
C ALA A 422 -5.43 -5.57 7.14
N LYS A 423 -4.85 -4.90 6.13
CA LYS A 423 -4.49 -5.54 4.85
C LYS A 423 -3.50 -6.71 5.00
N ILE A 424 -2.52 -6.60 5.88
CA ILE A 424 -1.58 -7.69 6.18
C ILE A 424 -2.36 -8.88 6.75
N ASN A 425 -3.27 -8.64 7.68
CA ASN A 425 -4.10 -9.69 8.26
C ASN A 425 -5.13 -10.24 7.27
N ASP A 426 -5.63 -9.44 6.32
CA ASP A 426 -6.48 -9.91 5.22
C ASP A 426 -5.76 -10.95 4.35
N ILE A 427 -4.45 -10.75 4.10
CA ILE A 427 -3.60 -11.72 3.39
C ILE A 427 -3.37 -12.97 4.25
N ILE A 428 -3.02 -12.80 5.53
CA ILE A 428 -2.70 -13.92 6.44
C ILE A 428 -3.94 -14.82 6.63
N CYS A 429 -5.07 -14.20 6.97
CA CYS A 429 -6.31 -14.86 7.33
C CYS A 429 -7.26 -15.11 6.15
N GLU A 430 -6.82 -14.83 4.92
CA GLU A 430 -7.55 -15.10 3.68
C GLU A 430 -8.92 -14.42 3.63
N TRP A 431 -8.99 -13.15 4.06
CA TRP A 431 -10.16 -12.29 3.82
C TRP A 431 -10.25 -11.80 2.38
N ILE A 432 -9.11 -11.80 1.67
CA ILE A 432 -9.04 -11.61 0.22
C ILE A 432 -8.75 -12.93 -0.48
N ASP A 433 -9.26 -13.08 -1.69
CA ASP A 433 -9.09 -14.31 -2.45
C ASP A 433 -7.67 -14.49 -3.01
N GLU A 434 -7.34 -15.71 -3.42
CA GLU A 434 -6.02 -16.04 -3.96
C GLU A 434 -5.72 -15.27 -5.27
N LYS A 435 -6.74 -14.89 -6.05
CA LYS A 435 -6.53 -14.14 -7.30
C LYS A 435 -6.08 -12.72 -7.01
N GLU A 436 -6.65 -12.08 -5.99
CA GLU A 436 -6.23 -10.76 -5.51
C GLU A 436 -4.82 -10.80 -4.92
N ILE A 437 -4.50 -11.82 -4.12
CA ILE A 437 -3.13 -12.02 -3.62
C ILE A 437 -2.15 -12.15 -4.80
N LYS A 438 -2.48 -12.94 -5.82
CA LYS A 438 -1.65 -13.06 -7.04
C LYS A 438 -1.47 -11.73 -7.77
N LYS A 439 -2.49 -10.86 -7.81
CA LYS A 439 -2.35 -9.50 -8.40
C LYS A 439 -1.35 -8.65 -7.61
N ILE A 440 -1.39 -8.70 -6.28
CA ILE A 440 -0.42 -7.98 -5.43
C ILE A 440 1.00 -8.51 -5.67
N VAL A 441 1.17 -9.83 -5.69
CA VAL A 441 2.47 -10.49 -5.87
C VAL A 441 3.13 -10.16 -7.22
N LYS A 442 2.37 -9.89 -8.28
CA LYS A 442 2.93 -9.46 -9.59
C LYS A 442 3.76 -8.17 -9.50
N ARG A 443 3.55 -7.35 -8.47
CA ARG A 443 4.28 -6.10 -8.23
C ARG A 443 5.49 -6.29 -7.31
N TYR A 444 5.70 -7.50 -6.79
CA TYR A 444 6.82 -7.81 -5.92
C TYR A 444 8.14 -7.69 -6.66
N LYS A 445 9.08 -7.01 -6.02
CA LYS A 445 10.49 -6.92 -6.39
C LYS A 445 11.30 -7.04 -5.11
N SER A 446 12.40 -7.78 -5.14
CA SER A 446 13.23 -7.97 -3.95
C SER A 446 13.94 -6.69 -3.56
N HIS A 447 14.29 -6.53 -2.27
CA HIS A 447 15.00 -5.35 -1.79
C HIS A 447 16.36 -5.16 -2.49
N SER A 448 16.99 -6.25 -2.94
CA SER A 448 18.24 -6.22 -3.72
C SER A 448 18.04 -5.66 -5.12
N GLU A 449 16.90 -5.96 -5.77
CA GLU A 449 16.55 -5.44 -7.09
C GLU A 449 16.24 -3.93 -7.02
N ILE A 450 15.40 -3.51 -6.08
CA ILE A 450 14.92 -2.12 -6.02
C ILE A 450 15.84 -1.19 -5.23
N ARG A 451 16.64 -1.73 -4.32
CA ARG A 451 17.54 -1.03 -3.38
C ARG A 451 16.77 0.05 -2.61
N ILE A 452 16.15 -0.35 -1.50
CA ILE A 452 15.38 0.54 -0.63
C ILE A 452 16.28 1.66 -0.12
N LEU A 453 15.81 2.90 -0.24
CA LEU A 453 16.54 4.06 0.24
C LEU A 453 16.30 4.24 1.74
N LYS A 454 17.35 4.61 2.48
CA LYS A 454 17.25 4.87 3.93
C LYS A 454 16.59 6.23 4.19
N PRO A 455 15.50 6.29 4.98
CA PRO A 455 14.89 7.56 5.37
C PRO A 455 15.86 8.49 6.11
N LEU A 456 15.80 9.79 5.82
CA LEU A 456 16.65 10.80 6.47
C LEU A 456 16.44 10.86 7.98
N GLN A 457 15.23 10.58 8.45
CA GLN A 457 14.90 10.54 9.87
C GLN A 457 15.76 9.52 10.63
N LEU A 458 16.33 8.53 9.94
CA LEU A 458 17.20 7.50 10.53
C LEU A 458 18.70 7.79 10.35
N LYS A 459 19.08 8.95 9.78
CA LYS A 459 20.48 9.31 9.54
C LYS A 459 21.11 9.81 10.84
N GLY A 460 22.24 9.19 11.24
CA GLY A 460 22.99 9.59 12.42
C GLY A 460 22.38 9.19 13.78
N ILE A 461 21.25 8.48 13.80
CA ILE A 461 20.60 8.00 15.02
C ILE A 461 20.96 6.52 15.25
N ASN A 462 21.43 6.17 16.45
CA ASN A 462 21.71 4.79 16.83
C ASN A 462 20.45 4.08 17.37
N GLU A 463 20.46 2.75 17.47
CA GLU A 463 19.28 1.97 17.91
C GLU A 463 18.87 2.28 19.35
N GLU A 464 19.83 2.57 20.23
CA GLU A 464 19.57 2.94 21.63
C GLU A 464 18.84 4.28 21.76
N GLN A 465 19.19 5.27 20.92
CA GLN A 465 18.52 6.57 20.86
C GLN A 465 17.08 6.45 20.36
N ILE A 466 16.84 5.60 19.34
CA ILE A 466 15.48 5.35 18.83
C ILE A 466 14.61 4.67 19.91
N ASN A 467 15.19 3.74 20.67
CA ASN A 467 14.45 3.00 21.69
C ASN A 467 14.17 3.85 22.95
N SER A 468 15.11 4.72 23.33
CA SER A 468 15.00 5.62 24.49
C SER A 468 14.14 6.86 24.23
N GLN A 469 14.09 7.34 22.99
CA GLN A 469 13.12 8.35 22.60
C GLN A 469 11.74 7.68 22.53
N ASN A 470 10.76 8.19 23.26
CA ASN A 470 9.36 7.77 23.14
C ASN A 470 8.71 8.31 21.84
N ASP A 471 9.47 8.27 20.74
CA ASP A 471 9.04 8.68 19.42
C ASP A 471 8.55 7.45 18.65
N ILE A 472 7.24 7.25 18.68
CA ILE A 472 6.56 6.13 18.01
C ILE A 472 6.71 6.23 16.49
N LEU A 473 6.75 7.44 15.94
CA LEU A 473 6.94 7.65 14.51
C LEU A 473 8.30 7.12 14.06
N LEU A 474 9.35 7.47 14.79
CA LEU A 474 10.71 7.02 14.50
C LEU A 474 10.86 5.50 14.64
N LYS A 475 10.26 4.92 15.69
CA LYS A 475 10.21 3.46 15.90
C LYS A 475 9.48 2.75 14.76
N LEU A 476 8.35 3.27 14.30
CA LEU A 476 7.60 2.72 13.17
C LEU A 476 8.42 2.81 11.87
N ILE A 477 9.03 3.96 11.57
CA ILE A 477 9.86 4.14 10.37
C ILE A 477 11.04 3.15 10.37
N LYS A 478 11.74 3.01 11.51
CA LYS A 478 12.83 2.04 11.68
C LYS A 478 12.34 0.61 11.48
N PHE A 479 11.23 0.24 12.13
CA PHE A 479 10.64 -1.09 12.01
C PHE A 479 10.31 -1.42 10.55
N VAL A 480 9.57 -0.57 9.86
CA VAL A 480 9.18 -0.78 8.46
C VAL A 480 10.40 -0.87 7.54
N TYR A 481 11.36 0.04 7.70
CA TYR A 481 12.58 0.03 6.91
C TYR A 481 13.40 -1.25 7.12
N ASP A 482 13.57 -1.69 8.37
CA ASP A 482 14.30 -2.92 8.69
C ASP A 482 13.60 -4.15 8.11
N GLN A 483 12.27 -4.23 8.23
CA GLN A 483 11.50 -5.31 7.63
C GLN A 483 11.70 -5.33 6.10
N LEU A 484 11.62 -4.18 5.43
CA LEU A 484 11.83 -4.11 3.99
C LEU A 484 13.25 -4.48 3.54
N CYS A 485 14.26 -4.25 4.39
CA CYS A 485 15.66 -4.58 4.09
C CYS A 485 16.05 -6.02 4.43
N LYS A 486 15.40 -6.64 5.42
CA LYS A 486 15.78 -7.97 5.95
C LYS A 486 14.82 -9.08 5.51
N PHE A 487 13.56 -8.76 5.24
CA PHE A 487 12.56 -9.75 4.87
C PHE A 487 12.65 -10.05 3.37
N ASP A 488 13.10 -11.25 3.03
CA ASP A 488 13.21 -11.76 1.66
C ASP A 488 12.24 -12.94 1.42
N PRO A 489 10.94 -12.66 1.21
CA PRO A 489 9.93 -13.71 1.12
C PRO A 489 9.99 -14.50 -0.20
N LYS A 490 9.81 -15.81 -0.10
CA LYS A 490 9.71 -16.74 -1.23
C LYS A 490 8.26 -17.12 -1.52
N GLU A 491 7.44 -17.22 -0.49
CA GLU A 491 6.05 -17.67 -0.54
C GLU A 491 5.10 -16.55 -0.97
N MET A 492 3.95 -16.95 -1.53
CA MET A 492 2.98 -16.02 -2.10
C MET A 492 2.47 -15.01 -1.06
N LYS A 493 2.07 -15.47 0.14
CA LYS A 493 1.61 -14.59 1.22
C LYS A 493 2.71 -13.66 1.70
N GLY A 494 3.93 -14.16 1.86
CA GLY A 494 5.10 -13.37 2.26
C GLY A 494 5.37 -12.22 1.28
N LYS A 495 5.39 -12.52 -0.02
CA LYS A 495 5.55 -11.51 -1.09
C LYS A 495 4.44 -10.47 -1.09
N ALA A 496 3.19 -10.88 -0.89
CA ALA A 496 2.06 -9.94 -0.82
C ALA A 496 2.15 -9.01 0.41
N ILE A 497 2.57 -9.54 1.56
CA ILE A 497 2.82 -8.76 2.78
C ILE A 497 3.95 -7.75 2.53
N TYR A 498 5.05 -8.19 1.91
CA TYR A 498 6.17 -7.31 1.56
C TYR A 498 5.74 -6.16 0.65
N VAL A 499 4.99 -6.44 -0.43
CA VAL A 499 4.46 -5.40 -1.33
C VAL A 499 3.56 -4.42 -0.58
N THR A 500 2.68 -4.93 0.28
CA THR A 500 1.77 -4.10 1.10
C THR A 500 2.57 -3.16 2.02
N LEU A 501 3.63 -3.67 2.63
CA LEU A 501 4.52 -2.88 3.48
C LEU A 501 5.33 -1.85 2.68
N PHE A 502 5.82 -2.23 1.49
CA PHE A 502 6.57 -1.35 0.60
C PHE A 502 5.70 -0.20 0.06
N GLU A 503 4.44 -0.47 -0.29
CA GLU A 503 3.47 0.57 -0.68
C GLU A 503 3.20 1.56 0.45
N PHE A 504 3.05 1.06 1.68
CA PHE A 504 2.91 1.91 2.87
C PHE A 504 4.14 2.81 3.04
N PHE A 505 5.34 2.22 3.01
CA PHE A 505 6.60 2.95 3.11
C PHE A 505 6.73 4.02 2.03
N LYS A 506 6.47 3.64 0.77
CA LYS A 506 6.55 4.55 -0.37
C LYS A 506 5.57 5.71 -0.30
N ARG A 507 4.35 5.47 0.17
CA ARG A 507 3.30 6.50 0.17
C ARG A 507 3.38 7.44 1.36
N TYR A 508 3.77 6.93 2.52
CA TYR A 508 3.62 7.65 3.78
C TYR A 508 4.92 7.96 4.51
N ILE A 509 6.02 7.27 4.19
CA ILE A 509 7.32 7.50 4.83
C ILE A 509 8.26 8.23 3.86
N MET A 510 8.44 7.72 2.64
CA MET A 510 9.41 8.30 1.70
C MET A 510 9.07 8.04 0.23
N ASN A 511 9.08 9.09 -0.60
CA ASN A 511 8.85 9.01 -2.04
C ASN A 511 9.81 9.95 -2.80
N PRO A 512 10.72 9.45 -3.66
CA PRO A 512 10.93 8.05 -4.05
C PRO A 512 11.43 7.17 -2.90
N ALA A 513 11.01 5.90 -2.90
CA ALA A 513 11.28 4.97 -1.80
C ALA A 513 12.52 4.10 -2.04
N SER A 514 12.98 4.02 -3.28
CA SER A 514 14.00 3.08 -3.74
C SER A 514 14.86 3.69 -4.85
N CYS A 515 16.04 3.12 -5.10
CA CYS A 515 16.85 3.52 -6.25
C CYS A 515 16.10 3.30 -7.57
N ALA A 516 15.30 2.23 -7.68
CA ALA A 516 14.47 1.97 -8.84
C ALA A 516 13.46 3.10 -9.12
N ASP A 517 12.84 3.66 -8.08
CA ASP A 517 11.94 4.81 -8.21
C ASP A 517 12.69 6.05 -8.72
N VAL A 518 13.89 6.31 -8.18
CA VAL A 518 14.77 7.41 -8.63
C VAL A 518 15.13 7.24 -10.10
N ILE A 519 15.61 6.06 -10.50
CA ILE A 519 15.97 5.73 -11.87
C ILE A 519 14.79 5.95 -12.82
N SER A 520 13.59 5.52 -12.43
CA SER A 520 12.38 5.72 -13.23
C SER A 520 12.11 7.21 -13.50
N ARG A 521 12.23 8.06 -12.47
CA ARG A 521 12.04 9.51 -12.63
C ARG A 521 13.12 10.13 -13.52
N LEU A 522 14.38 9.71 -13.37
CA LEU A 522 15.48 10.17 -14.21
C LEU A 522 15.28 9.79 -15.68
N LYS A 523 14.84 8.56 -15.96
CA LYS A 523 14.49 8.10 -17.32
C LYS A 523 13.33 8.91 -17.92
N GLU A 524 12.28 9.18 -17.14
CA GLU A 524 11.15 9.99 -17.59
C GLU A 524 11.57 11.43 -17.92
N SER A 525 12.42 12.03 -17.08
CA SER A 525 13.00 13.36 -17.32
C SER A 525 13.82 13.41 -18.61
N ARG A 526 14.66 12.40 -18.83
CA ARG A 526 15.45 12.27 -20.05
C ARG A 526 14.53 12.19 -21.26
N LYS A 527 13.46 11.38 -21.21
CA LYS A 527 12.49 11.26 -22.31
C LYS A 527 11.88 12.62 -22.67
N LYS A 528 11.41 13.40 -21.68
CA LYS A 528 10.88 14.76 -21.90
C LYS A 528 11.91 15.71 -22.53
N THR A 529 13.19 15.54 -22.22
CA THR A 529 14.28 16.35 -22.80
C THR A 529 14.61 15.93 -24.23
N LEU A 530 14.42 14.65 -24.58
CA LEU A 530 14.70 14.11 -25.91
C LEU A 530 13.51 14.23 -26.87
N GLU A 531 12.28 14.44 -26.39
CA GLU A 531 11.07 14.58 -27.22
C GLU A 531 11.09 15.77 -28.21
N TYR A 532 12.10 16.65 -28.14
CA TYR A 532 12.34 17.63 -29.19
C TYR A 532 12.76 16.94 -30.50
N MET A 533 11.91 17.04 -31.53
CA MET A 533 12.09 16.40 -32.84
C MET A 533 13.51 16.54 -33.42
N THR A 534 14.13 17.71 -33.27
CA THR A 534 15.49 17.98 -33.76
C THR A 534 16.55 17.07 -33.14
N ILE A 535 16.42 16.72 -31.85
CA ILE A 535 17.37 15.85 -31.14
C ILE A 535 17.18 14.40 -31.58
N LEU A 536 15.94 13.92 -31.70
CA LEU A 536 15.66 12.57 -32.17
C LEU A 536 16.16 12.32 -33.59
N GLN A 537 15.86 13.24 -34.52
CA GLN A 537 16.37 13.16 -35.90
C GLN A 537 17.91 13.17 -35.95
N SER A 538 18.55 13.97 -35.09
CA SER A 538 20.01 14.01 -35.00
C SER A 538 20.59 12.70 -34.45
N LEU A 539 19.92 12.06 -33.48
CA LEU A 539 20.34 10.77 -32.92
C LEU A 539 20.13 9.61 -33.91
N GLU A 540 19.06 9.62 -34.70
CA GLU A 540 18.80 8.61 -35.74
C GLU A 540 19.84 8.65 -36.86
N THR A 541 20.26 9.86 -37.25
CA THR A 541 21.31 10.07 -38.27
C THR A 541 22.73 10.07 -37.71
N TYR A 542 22.90 9.77 -36.42
CA TYR A 542 24.20 9.78 -35.76
C TYR A 542 25.22 8.87 -36.47
N VAL A 543 26.45 9.36 -36.59
CA VAL A 543 27.60 8.62 -37.10
C VAL A 543 28.66 8.53 -36.00
N PRO A 544 29.12 7.32 -35.64
CA PRO A 544 30.14 7.13 -34.63
C PRO A 544 31.37 7.99 -34.89
N LEU A 545 31.83 8.71 -33.87
CA LEU A 545 33.00 9.59 -33.99
C LEU A 545 34.30 8.80 -33.85
N GLN A 546 35.33 9.18 -34.61
CA GLN A 546 36.69 8.68 -34.39
C GLN A 546 37.44 9.67 -33.50
N ALA A 547 38.33 9.15 -32.66
CA ALA A 547 39.12 9.93 -31.75
C ALA A 547 40.55 9.40 -31.62
N ASN A 548 41.39 10.20 -30.97
CA ASN A 548 42.75 9.85 -30.62
C ASN A 548 43.17 10.51 -29.28
N ASN A 549 44.31 10.10 -28.73
CA ASN A 549 44.88 10.65 -27.50
C ASN A 549 45.64 11.97 -27.73
N TYR A 550 45.75 12.42 -28.98
CA TYR A 550 46.41 13.67 -29.39
C TYR A 550 45.60 14.43 -30.45
N SER A 551 45.85 15.73 -30.55
CA SER A 551 45.16 16.63 -31.49
C SER A 551 45.53 16.33 -32.94
N TYR A 552 44.57 16.47 -33.85
CA TYR A 552 44.80 16.34 -35.29
C TYR A 552 45.61 17.52 -35.86
N THR A 553 46.67 17.23 -36.63
CA THR A 553 47.50 18.19 -37.36
C THR A 553 47.24 18.12 -38.86
N ASP A 554 46.97 19.27 -39.50
CA ASP A 554 46.74 19.37 -40.95
C ASP A 554 48.06 19.08 -41.70
N GLY A 555 48.29 17.80 -42.01
CA GLY A 555 49.53 17.28 -42.60
C GLY A 555 49.73 15.76 -42.41
N ASP A 556 48.97 15.14 -41.50
CA ASP A 556 48.92 13.69 -41.35
C ASP A 556 48.07 13.06 -42.46
N ASP A 557 48.67 12.82 -43.63
CA ASP A 557 48.12 11.87 -44.59
C ASP A 557 48.09 10.49 -43.91
N ASN A 558 46.90 10.01 -43.56
CA ASN A 558 46.59 8.76 -42.84
C ASN A 558 47.20 7.50 -43.50
N GLU A 559 48.52 7.35 -43.51
CA GLU A 559 49.19 6.09 -43.83
C GLU A 559 49.20 5.13 -42.62
N LYS A 560 49.00 5.66 -41.40
CA LYS A 560 48.78 4.88 -40.17
C LYS A 560 47.40 5.15 -39.59
N ASN A 561 46.56 4.13 -39.59
CA ASN A 561 45.14 4.17 -39.23
C ASN A 561 44.97 4.09 -37.69
N ASP A 562 45.61 5.02 -36.96
CA ASP A 562 45.79 4.95 -35.50
C ASP A 562 44.62 5.56 -34.70
N SER A 563 43.51 5.96 -35.36
CA SER A 563 42.31 6.45 -34.69
C SER A 563 41.45 5.30 -34.14
N TYR A 564 40.74 5.55 -33.04
CA TYR A 564 39.82 4.59 -32.45
C TYR A 564 38.37 5.10 -32.41
N ASP A 565 37.42 4.18 -32.29
CA ASP A 565 36.01 4.51 -32.06
C ASP A 565 35.84 5.17 -30.69
N CYS A 566 35.32 6.40 -30.70
CA CYS A 566 35.24 7.23 -29.50
C CYS A 566 34.23 6.67 -28.48
N ASP A 567 33.11 6.11 -28.92
CA ASP A 567 32.09 5.54 -28.03
C ASP A 567 32.67 4.31 -27.31
N GLN A 568 33.25 3.38 -28.07
CA GLN A 568 33.81 2.15 -27.52
C GLN A 568 34.98 2.45 -26.58
N HIS A 569 35.86 3.38 -26.94
CA HIS A 569 36.99 3.75 -26.09
C HIS A 569 36.54 4.37 -24.76
N ILE A 570 35.56 5.29 -24.77
CA ILE A 570 35.02 5.83 -23.52
C ILE A 570 34.33 4.75 -22.70
N ILE A 571 33.53 3.88 -23.31
CA ILE A 571 32.86 2.78 -22.59
C ILE A 571 33.90 1.87 -21.94
N ASN A 572 34.96 1.51 -22.66
CA ASN A 572 36.08 0.73 -22.13
C ASN A 572 36.74 1.43 -20.94
N LEU A 573 37.07 2.72 -21.05
CA LEU A 573 37.60 3.50 -19.93
C LEU A 573 36.65 3.53 -18.71
N LEU A 574 35.34 3.51 -18.95
CA LEU A 574 34.34 3.43 -17.89
C LEU A 574 34.21 2.02 -17.28
N VAL A 575 34.58 0.95 -17.99
CA VAL A 575 34.40 -0.47 -17.58
C VAL A 575 35.69 -1.16 -17.11
N GLU A 576 36.82 -1.00 -17.80
CA GLU A 576 38.07 -1.80 -17.70
C GLU A 576 38.74 -1.76 -16.31
N GLN A 577 38.52 -0.72 -15.50
CA GLN A 577 39.11 -0.65 -14.15
C GLN A 577 38.36 -1.46 -13.08
N LYS A 578 37.37 -2.28 -13.44
CA LYS A 578 36.76 -3.25 -12.51
C LYS A 578 37.67 -4.45 -12.19
N GLU A 579 38.66 -4.77 -13.02
CA GLU A 579 39.45 -6.01 -12.89
C GLU A 579 40.83 -5.85 -12.24
N GLU A 580 41.47 -4.67 -12.29
CA GLU A 580 42.89 -4.53 -11.87
C GLU A 580 43.14 -4.05 -10.42
N SER A 581 42.16 -3.58 -9.65
CA SER A 581 42.43 -2.99 -8.32
C SER A 581 41.59 -3.60 -7.19
N LYS A 582 42.06 -4.70 -6.60
CA LYS A 582 41.62 -5.14 -5.27
C LYS A 582 42.37 -4.45 -4.11
N ASN A 583 43.40 -3.62 -4.38
CA ASN A 583 44.25 -3.04 -3.33
C ASN A 583 44.59 -1.54 -3.43
N ASP A 584 44.16 -0.80 -4.45
CA ASP A 584 44.38 0.65 -4.51
C ASP A 584 43.06 1.42 -4.35
N GLN A 585 43.09 2.52 -3.59
CA GLN A 585 41.97 3.45 -3.40
C GLN A 585 41.32 3.77 -4.76
N GLN A 586 39.98 3.67 -4.85
CA GLN A 586 39.21 3.99 -6.06
C GLN A 586 39.57 5.40 -6.55
N LYS A 587 40.47 5.52 -7.52
CA LYS A 587 40.82 6.81 -8.13
C LYS A 587 39.61 7.31 -8.90
N GLN A 588 39.20 8.54 -8.63
CA GLN A 588 38.11 9.19 -9.38
C GLN A 588 38.56 9.45 -10.82
N GLN A 589 37.65 9.35 -11.79
CA GLN A 589 37.97 9.40 -13.22
C GLN A 589 37.33 10.62 -13.89
N VAL A 590 38.16 11.38 -14.60
CA VAL A 590 37.75 12.53 -15.42
C VAL A 590 38.17 12.28 -16.87
N ILE A 591 37.21 12.35 -17.80
CA ILE A 591 37.46 12.23 -19.24
C ILE A 591 37.17 13.58 -19.89
N ILE A 592 38.17 14.14 -20.55
CA ILE A 592 38.06 15.42 -21.26
C ILE A 592 37.89 15.13 -22.75
N LEU A 593 36.75 15.51 -23.32
CA LEU A 593 36.43 15.36 -24.74
C LEU A 593 36.67 16.69 -25.48
N LYS A 594 37.77 16.77 -26.23
CA LYS A 594 38.14 17.94 -27.05
C LYS A 594 37.75 17.75 -28.51
N GLY A 595 37.34 18.83 -29.17
CA GLY A 595 37.13 18.84 -30.62
C GLY A 595 36.89 20.24 -31.18
N LYS A 596 37.07 20.43 -32.50
CA LYS A 596 36.78 21.71 -33.19
C LYS A 596 35.30 22.11 -33.04
N SER A 597 34.97 23.38 -33.30
CA SER A 597 33.55 23.80 -33.33
C SER A 597 32.79 23.00 -34.38
N GLY A 598 31.55 22.59 -34.09
CA GLY A 598 30.75 21.76 -35.00
C GLY A 598 31.17 20.29 -35.12
N SER A 599 32.17 19.82 -34.36
CA SER A 599 32.66 18.43 -34.43
C SER A 599 31.69 17.36 -33.86
N GLY A 600 30.46 17.74 -33.52
CA GLY A 600 29.44 16.80 -33.02
C GLY A 600 29.53 16.44 -31.52
N LYS A 601 30.31 17.14 -30.69
CA LYS A 601 30.48 16.85 -29.24
C LYS A 601 29.16 16.67 -28.49
N THR A 602 28.25 17.63 -28.57
CA THR A 602 26.95 17.57 -27.89
C THR A 602 26.11 16.38 -28.34
N LEU A 603 26.09 16.11 -29.65
CA LEU A 603 25.35 14.97 -30.21
C LEU A 603 25.97 13.65 -29.77
N PHE A 604 27.31 13.56 -29.75
CA PHE A 604 28.04 12.43 -29.18
C PHE A 604 27.70 12.23 -27.71
N CYS A 605 27.73 13.27 -26.88
CA CYS A 605 27.38 13.19 -25.46
C CYS A 605 25.95 12.67 -25.24
N ARG A 606 25.00 13.05 -26.10
CA ARG A 606 23.62 12.53 -26.07
C ARG A 606 23.52 11.09 -26.54
N HIS A 607 24.26 10.73 -27.58
CA HIS A 607 24.34 9.35 -28.06
C HIS A 607 24.96 8.43 -26.98
N LEU A 608 26.06 8.86 -26.37
CA LEU A 608 26.72 8.15 -25.27
C LEU A 608 25.79 8.01 -24.06
N GLU A 609 25.05 9.06 -23.68
CA GLU A 609 24.01 8.96 -22.64
C GLU A 609 22.99 7.85 -22.95
N GLU A 610 22.51 7.78 -24.20
CA GLU A 610 21.60 6.71 -24.63
C GLU A 610 22.22 5.32 -24.54
N THR A 611 23.44 5.16 -25.04
CA THR A 611 24.17 3.90 -25.02
C THR A 611 24.41 3.44 -23.58
N LEU A 612 24.84 4.33 -22.69
CA LEU A 612 25.03 4.02 -21.27
C LEU A 612 23.72 3.63 -20.58
N TRP A 613 22.59 4.26 -20.92
CA TRP A 613 21.28 3.85 -20.41
C TRP A 613 20.84 2.46 -20.89
N ARG A 614 21.16 2.09 -22.13
CA ARG A 614 20.91 0.75 -22.67
C ARG A 614 21.79 -0.30 -21.99
N LEU A 615 23.07 0.01 -21.78
CA LEU A 615 23.99 -0.84 -21.04
C LEU A 615 23.53 -1.02 -19.59
N TYR A 616 23.13 0.06 -18.91
CA TYR A 616 22.58 0.01 -17.55
C TYR A 616 21.35 -0.89 -17.43
N ALA A 617 20.49 -0.93 -18.46
CA ALA A 617 19.32 -1.80 -18.47
C ALA A 617 19.70 -3.30 -18.52
N ASN A 618 20.88 -3.63 -19.05
CA ASN A 618 21.39 -4.99 -19.15
C ASN A 618 22.28 -5.37 -17.95
N ASP A 619 23.00 -4.40 -17.38
CA ASP A 619 23.89 -4.59 -16.23
C ASP A 619 23.74 -3.43 -15.23
N THR A 620 23.13 -3.72 -14.08
CA THR A 620 22.89 -2.75 -13.00
C THR A 620 24.17 -2.35 -12.25
N SER A 621 25.31 -2.98 -12.54
CA SER A 621 26.62 -2.61 -12.01
C SER A 621 27.26 -1.42 -12.74
N ILE A 622 26.63 -0.96 -13.84
CA ILE A 622 27.01 0.26 -14.56
C ILE A 622 26.46 1.48 -13.81
N SER A 623 27.20 2.58 -13.81
CA SER A 623 26.77 3.82 -13.17
C SER A 623 25.71 4.56 -13.99
N ILE A 624 24.81 5.28 -13.32
CA ILE A 624 23.70 5.98 -13.96
C ILE A 624 24.20 7.18 -14.77
N PRO A 625 23.98 7.23 -16.10
CA PRO A 625 24.40 8.36 -16.91
C PRO A 625 23.42 9.54 -16.79
N ILE A 626 23.96 10.74 -16.58
CA ILE A 626 23.20 11.99 -16.52
C ILE A 626 23.90 13.03 -17.38
N TYR A 627 23.22 13.47 -18.44
CA TYR A 627 23.67 14.59 -19.25
C TYR A 627 23.32 15.93 -18.58
N ILE A 628 24.31 16.81 -18.48
CA ILE A 628 24.18 18.16 -17.91
C ILE A 628 24.79 19.15 -18.90
N SER A 629 23.94 20.01 -19.46
CA SER A 629 24.39 21.14 -20.28
C SER A 629 24.88 22.25 -19.37
N LEU A 630 26.19 22.45 -19.30
CA LEU A 630 26.81 23.50 -18.47
C LEU A 630 26.24 24.89 -18.75
N PRO A 631 26.03 25.33 -20.02
CA PRO A 631 25.42 26.64 -20.31
C PRO A 631 24.05 26.87 -19.66
N ASN A 632 23.26 25.81 -19.51
CA ASN A 632 21.90 25.89 -18.97
C ASN A 632 21.82 25.94 -17.45
N TYR A 633 22.86 25.48 -16.75
CA TYR A 633 22.85 25.32 -15.29
C TYR A 633 23.95 26.11 -14.58
N TYR A 634 24.99 26.55 -15.29
CA TYR A 634 26.09 27.27 -14.67
C TYR A 634 25.64 28.66 -14.17
N ASN A 635 25.95 28.93 -12.90
CA ASN A 635 25.71 30.22 -12.26
C ASN A 635 26.89 30.52 -11.32
N GLU A 636 27.56 31.65 -11.54
CA GLU A 636 28.74 32.11 -10.79
C GLU A 636 28.51 32.16 -9.27
N LEU A 637 27.27 32.43 -8.84
CA LEU A 637 26.94 32.54 -7.42
C LEU A 637 26.74 31.18 -6.72
N ASN A 638 26.56 30.09 -7.47
CA ASN A 638 26.13 28.78 -6.93
C ASN A 638 26.82 27.58 -7.62
N GLU A 639 28.08 27.72 -8.01
CA GLU A 639 28.82 26.73 -8.80
C GLU A 639 28.86 25.34 -8.16
N LYS A 640 28.97 25.27 -6.83
CA LYS A 640 28.95 24.02 -6.05
C LYS A 640 27.63 23.25 -6.16
N GLN A 641 26.56 23.91 -6.59
CA GLN A 641 25.22 23.31 -6.69
C GLN A 641 24.86 22.91 -8.11
N ILE A 642 25.79 22.91 -9.08
CA ILE A 642 25.45 22.66 -10.48
C ILE A 642 24.79 21.28 -10.71
N ILE A 643 25.34 20.22 -10.10
CA ILE A 643 24.75 18.87 -10.16
C ILE A 643 23.40 18.84 -9.46
N TYR A 644 23.33 19.49 -8.30
CA TYR A 644 22.11 19.61 -7.52
C TYR A 644 20.99 20.26 -8.34
N GLN A 645 21.27 21.40 -9.00
CA GLN A 645 20.31 22.11 -9.87
C GLN A 645 19.90 21.29 -11.09
N ALA A 646 20.82 20.51 -11.66
CA ALA A 646 20.51 19.61 -12.76
C ALA A 646 19.50 18.52 -12.35
N LEU A 647 19.64 17.96 -11.15
CA LEU A 647 18.76 16.90 -10.61
C LEU A 647 17.47 17.45 -9.96
N GLN A 648 17.49 18.67 -9.42
CA GLN A 648 16.40 19.27 -8.65
C GLN A 648 15.10 19.42 -9.47
N LYS A 649 15.18 19.47 -10.81
CA LYS A 649 14.00 19.49 -11.67
C LYS A 649 13.07 18.29 -11.48
N GLN A 650 13.54 17.19 -10.87
CA GLN A 650 12.82 15.91 -10.80
C GLN A 650 12.86 15.25 -9.42
N ILE A 651 13.85 15.61 -8.60
CA ILE A 651 14.14 15.00 -7.31
C ILE A 651 14.23 16.12 -6.26
N SER A 652 13.60 15.93 -5.10
CA SER A 652 13.64 16.93 -4.04
C SER A 652 15.03 17.03 -3.39
N LYS A 653 15.28 18.13 -2.68
CA LYS A 653 16.57 18.41 -2.04
C LYS A 653 17.01 17.26 -1.13
N GLU A 654 16.09 16.85 -0.30
CA GLU A 654 16.26 15.86 0.76
C GLU A 654 16.69 14.51 0.18
N ILE A 655 16.12 14.14 -0.98
CA ILE A 655 16.39 12.87 -1.64
C ILE A 655 17.74 12.92 -2.38
N ILE A 656 18.15 14.09 -2.88
CA ILE A 656 19.43 14.25 -3.55
C ILE A 656 20.59 13.88 -2.61
N ASP A 657 20.51 14.27 -1.33
CA ASP A 657 21.52 13.90 -0.34
C ASP A 657 21.58 12.38 -0.10
N ILE A 658 20.44 11.68 -0.15
CA ILE A 658 20.37 10.22 0.01
C ILE A 658 20.96 9.52 -1.22
N ILE A 659 20.62 9.95 -2.44
CA ILE A 659 21.10 9.28 -3.65
C ILE A 659 22.59 9.50 -3.89
N ARG A 660 23.15 10.64 -3.46
CA ARG A 660 24.58 10.94 -3.55
C ARG A 660 25.44 9.87 -2.87
N GLU A 661 24.95 9.32 -1.75
CA GLU A 661 25.63 8.26 -0.98
C GLU A 661 25.34 6.84 -1.52
N ASN A 662 24.19 6.64 -2.16
CA ASN A 662 23.68 5.30 -2.49
C ASN A 662 23.80 4.94 -3.98
N ILE A 663 24.04 5.89 -4.87
CA ILE A 663 24.01 5.67 -6.32
C ILE A 663 25.33 6.11 -6.94
N SER A 664 25.83 5.30 -7.89
CA SER A 664 26.98 5.67 -8.71
C SER A 664 26.52 6.30 -10.02
N PHE A 665 27.20 7.37 -10.45
CA PHE A 665 26.81 8.16 -11.62
C PHE A 665 27.91 8.25 -12.69
N VAL A 666 27.50 8.53 -13.93
CA VAL A 666 28.35 9.09 -14.97
C VAL A 666 27.80 10.47 -15.31
N PHE A 667 28.49 11.54 -14.91
CA PHE A 667 28.09 12.91 -15.25
C PHE A 667 28.73 13.33 -16.57
N ILE A 668 27.89 13.64 -17.56
CA ILE A 668 28.31 14.14 -18.87
C ILE A 668 28.06 15.64 -18.89
N LEU A 669 29.11 16.41 -18.59
CA LEU A 669 29.13 17.87 -18.50
C LEU A 669 29.47 18.46 -19.88
N ASP A 670 28.46 18.92 -20.61
CA ASP A 670 28.62 19.37 -21.99
C ASP A 670 28.69 20.90 -22.09
N GLY A 671 29.68 21.40 -22.85
CA GLY A 671 29.82 22.82 -23.20
C GLY A 671 30.62 23.64 -22.18
N PHE A 672 31.76 23.12 -21.69
CA PHE A 672 32.57 23.87 -20.73
C PHE A 672 33.15 25.16 -21.33
N ASP A 673 33.48 25.14 -22.62
CA ASP A 673 33.97 26.32 -23.34
C ASP A 673 32.99 27.50 -23.32
N GLU A 674 31.69 27.22 -23.29
CA GLU A 674 30.66 28.27 -23.30
C GLU A 674 30.51 28.99 -21.95
N ILE A 675 30.99 28.38 -20.86
CA ILE A 675 30.96 28.97 -19.51
C ILE A 675 32.34 29.49 -19.09
N PHE A 676 33.39 29.18 -19.85
CA PHE A 676 34.78 29.39 -19.42
C PHE A 676 35.09 30.86 -19.11
N ASP A 677 34.63 31.80 -19.94
CA ASP A 677 34.85 33.24 -19.71
C ASP A 677 34.34 33.70 -18.34
N LYS A 678 33.14 33.23 -17.95
CA LYS A 678 32.53 33.53 -16.66
C LYS A 678 33.24 32.81 -15.52
N TYR A 679 33.57 31.54 -15.75
CA TYR A 679 34.30 30.70 -14.82
C TYR A 679 35.66 31.28 -14.43
N ASN A 680 36.42 31.76 -15.42
CA ASN A 680 37.78 32.27 -15.24
C ASN A 680 37.80 33.68 -14.63
N LYS A 681 36.82 34.54 -14.97
CA LYS A 681 36.72 35.91 -14.41
C LYS A 681 36.27 35.93 -12.95
N HIS A 682 35.53 34.92 -12.52
CA HIS A 682 35.02 34.86 -11.16
C HIS A 682 36.15 34.53 -10.17
N ASN A 683 36.37 35.41 -9.20
CA ASN A 683 37.51 35.39 -8.29
C ASN A 683 37.32 34.30 -7.22
N ASN A 684 37.64 33.06 -7.57
CA ASN A 684 37.60 31.90 -6.70
C ASN A 684 39.01 31.33 -6.54
N ASN A 685 39.42 31.05 -5.30
CA ASN A 685 40.73 30.47 -4.99
C ASN A 685 40.86 29.03 -5.53
N GLU A 686 39.74 28.35 -5.77
CA GLU A 686 39.70 27.02 -6.38
C GLU A 686 39.57 27.14 -7.91
N ARG A 687 40.65 26.81 -8.64
CA ARG A 687 40.66 26.86 -10.11
C ARG A 687 40.26 25.55 -10.78
N TYR A 688 40.33 24.42 -10.08
CA TYR A 688 40.05 23.13 -10.67
C TYR A 688 38.55 22.85 -10.67
N PHE A 689 37.95 22.60 -11.84
CA PHE A 689 36.50 22.49 -11.99
C PHE A 689 35.89 21.39 -11.12
N TYR A 690 36.61 20.28 -10.93
CA TYR A 690 36.17 19.14 -10.15
C TYR A 690 35.86 19.52 -8.70
N ASN A 691 36.79 20.23 -8.06
CA ASN A 691 36.63 20.71 -6.69
C ASN A 691 35.64 21.88 -6.62
N ARG A 692 35.70 22.80 -7.60
CA ARG A 692 34.83 23.99 -7.63
C ARG A 692 33.35 23.64 -7.78
N PHE A 693 33.04 22.57 -8.51
CA PHE A 693 31.68 22.05 -8.65
C PHE A 693 31.32 21.01 -7.59
N SER A 694 32.15 20.80 -6.56
CA SER A 694 31.95 19.80 -5.51
C SER A 694 31.72 18.37 -6.05
N LEU A 695 32.39 18.00 -7.15
CA LEU A 695 32.21 16.68 -7.78
C LEU A 695 32.79 15.55 -6.92
N ASN A 696 33.74 15.87 -6.03
CA ASN A 696 34.32 14.96 -5.05
C ASN A 696 33.28 14.41 -4.04
N GLU A 697 32.17 15.11 -3.82
CA GLU A 697 31.08 14.66 -2.95
C GLU A 697 30.24 13.55 -3.59
N TRP A 698 30.41 13.30 -4.90
CA TRP A 698 29.61 12.35 -5.66
C TRP A 698 30.42 11.10 -6.00
N ASN A 699 29.80 9.94 -5.84
CA ASN A 699 30.31 8.70 -6.41
C ASN A 699 30.07 8.70 -7.94
N ALA A 700 30.88 9.46 -8.68
CA ALA A 700 30.66 9.70 -10.10
C ALA A 700 31.94 9.66 -10.93
N LYS A 701 31.82 9.10 -12.13
CA LYS A 701 32.78 9.32 -13.22
C LYS A 701 32.36 10.54 -14.02
N ILE A 702 33.31 11.38 -14.41
CA ILE A 702 33.02 12.67 -15.04
C ILE A 702 33.50 12.66 -16.48
N ILE A 703 32.65 13.12 -17.40
CA ILE A 703 32.99 13.40 -18.79
C ILE A 703 32.72 14.88 -19.02
N VAL A 704 33.71 15.63 -19.49
CA VAL A 704 33.58 17.06 -19.76
C VAL A 704 33.91 17.35 -21.22
N SER A 705 33.00 18.02 -21.93
CA SER A 705 33.20 18.41 -23.32
C SER A 705 33.72 19.85 -23.43
N CYS A 706 34.63 20.08 -24.37
CA CYS A 706 35.18 21.41 -24.62
C CYS A 706 35.66 21.60 -26.08
N ARG A 707 35.60 22.82 -26.59
CA ARG A 707 36.26 23.21 -27.85
C ARG A 707 37.79 23.27 -27.70
N SER A 708 38.51 22.75 -28.69
CA SER A 708 39.98 22.70 -28.65
C SER A 708 40.69 24.05 -28.69
N HIS A 709 40.02 25.13 -29.12
CA HIS A 709 40.62 26.46 -29.34
C HIS A 709 40.21 27.52 -28.31
N VAL A 710 39.32 27.17 -27.36
CA VAL A 710 38.80 28.14 -26.39
C VAL A 710 39.66 28.17 -25.12
N LEU A 711 40.13 27.00 -24.70
CA LEU A 711 41.07 26.84 -23.59
C LEU A 711 42.47 26.57 -24.16
N ASN A 712 43.47 27.34 -23.75
CA ASN A 712 44.86 27.05 -24.08
C ASN A 712 45.38 25.88 -23.20
N ASP A 713 46.56 25.33 -23.52
CA ASP A 713 47.06 24.15 -22.81
C ASP A 713 47.33 24.43 -21.31
N GLU A 714 47.75 25.65 -20.95
CA GLU A 714 47.95 26.06 -19.56
C GLU A 714 46.62 26.16 -18.79
N ASP A 715 45.58 26.70 -19.42
CA ASP A 715 44.24 26.75 -18.84
C ASP A 715 43.67 25.33 -18.65
N ILE A 716 43.92 24.41 -19.59
CA ILE A 716 43.50 23.01 -19.46
C ILE A 716 44.21 22.34 -18.30
N GLU A 717 45.52 22.53 -18.20
CA GLU A 717 46.32 21.98 -17.10
C GLU A 717 45.90 22.52 -15.73
N GLN A 718 45.44 23.78 -15.64
CA GLN A 718 45.02 24.37 -14.36
C GLN A 718 43.55 24.14 -14.02
N VAL A 719 42.67 24.11 -15.03
CA VAL A 719 41.22 24.14 -14.84
C VAL A 719 40.60 22.76 -15.00
N LEU A 720 41.08 21.95 -15.95
CA LEU A 720 40.49 20.65 -16.30
C LEU A 720 41.33 19.47 -15.83
N ILE A 721 42.60 19.67 -15.47
CA ILE A 721 43.51 18.63 -14.97
C ILE A 721 43.90 18.99 -13.53
N GLY A 722 43.61 18.10 -12.58
CA GLY A 722 43.96 18.31 -11.17
C GLY A 722 45.38 17.81 -10.82
N SER A 723 45.79 17.94 -9.55
CA SER A 723 46.99 17.28 -9.04
C SER A 723 46.84 15.74 -9.13
N LYS A 724 47.92 15.06 -9.55
CA LYS A 724 47.91 13.65 -10.00
C LYS A 724 47.76 12.59 -8.87
N ASP A 725 47.52 13.01 -7.64
CA ASP A 725 47.64 12.12 -6.48
C ASP A 725 46.38 11.24 -6.24
N SER A 726 45.20 11.64 -6.74
CA SER A 726 43.93 10.92 -6.49
C SER A 726 42.95 10.80 -7.68
N ILE A 727 43.15 11.55 -8.78
CA ILE A 727 42.23 11.61 -9.92
C ILE A 727 42.95 11.20 -11.21
N THR A 728 42.39 10.24 -11.95
CA THR A 728 42.89 9.85 -13.27
C THR A 728 42.19 10.69 -14.34
N THR A 729 42.96 11.48 -15.09
CA THR A 729 42.42 12.32 -16.17
C THR A 729 42.85 11.78 -17.54
N SER A 730 41.89 11.52 -18.42
CA SER A 730 42.13 11.08 -19.80
C SER A 730 41.68 12.15 -20.78
N MET A 731 42.54 12.54 -21.73
CA MET A 731 42.20 13.48 -22.78
C MET A 731 41.93 12.74 -24.09
N ILE A 732 40.76 12.99 -24.68
CA ILE A 732 40.30 12.39 -25.94
C ILE A 732 40.05 13.52 -26.93
N TYR A 733 40.67 13.43 -28.10
CA TYR A 733 40.57 14.40 -29.18
C TYR A 733 39.76 13.80 -30.32
N LEU A 734 38.62 14.43 -30.62
CA LEU A 734 37.80 14.07 -31.77
C LEU A 734 38.52 14.42 -33.08
N TRP A 735 38.61 13.44 -33.97
CA TRP A 735 39.20 13.58 -35.29
C TRP A 735 38.14 13.82 -36.37
N PRO A 736 38.51 14.41 -37.53
CA PRO A 736 37.60 14.64 -38.63
C PRO A 736 36.96 13.35 -39.17
N PHE A 737 35.79 13.47 -39.82
CA PHE A 737 35.15 12.34 -40.48
C PHE A 737 35.99 11.79 -41.62
N SER A 738 36.14 10.47 -41.63
CA SER A 738 36.60 9.74 -42.81
C SER A 738 35.58 9.83 -43.95
N LYS A 739 36.03 9.60 -45.18
CA LYS A 739 35.14 9.52 -46.36
C LYS A 739 34.02 8.49 -46.17
N LYS A 740 34.31 7.37 -45.48
CA LYS A 740 33.34 6.33 -45.16
C LYS A 740 32.26 6.83 -44.20
N GLN A 741 32.63 7.58 -43.15
CA GLN A 741 31.67 8.17 -42.21
C GLN A 741 30.78 9.22 -42.90
N MET A 742 31.35 10.07 -43.77
CA MET A 742 30.58 11.04 -44.54
C MET A 742 29.56 10.35 -45.47
N ASN A 743 29.98 9.34 -46.22
CA ASN A 743 29.06 8.58 -47.09
C ASN A 743 27.97 7.87 -46.26
N GLY A 744 28.33 7.27 -45.13
CA GLY A 744 27.37 6.62 -44.23
C GLY A 744 26.34 7.59 -43.63
N TYR A 745 26.74 8.83 -43.32
CA TYR A 745 25.81 9.88 -42.93
C TYR A 745 24.83 10.22 -44.06
N ILE A 746 25.35 10.46 -45.27
CA ILE A 746 24.53 10.80 -46.44
C ILE A 746 23.50 9.71 -46.71
N ASP A 747 23.91 8.43 -46.68
CA ASP A 747 23.01 7.30 -46.87
C ASP A 747 21.90 7.24 -45.82
N LYS A 748 22.23 7.45 -44.54
CA LYS A 748 21.24 7.49 -43.45
C LYS A 748 20.27 8.65 -43.62
N PHE A 749 20.79 9.83 -43.94
CA PHE A 749 20.01 11.04 -44.13
C PHE A 749 19.03 10.91 -45.32
N VAL A 750 19.50 10.39 -46.46
CA VAL A 750 18.67 10.14 -47.65
C VAL A 750 17.59 9.10 -47.35
N LYS A 751 17.91 8.01 -46.65
CA LYS A 751 16.91 7.00 -46.26
C LYS A 751 15.84 7.57 -45.34
N MET A 752 16.24 8.38 -44.35
CA MET A 752 15.30 9.02 -43.42
C MET A 752 14.33 9.94 -44.16
N ASN A 753 14.83 10.73 -45.12
CA ASN A 753 14.00 11.64 -45.91
C ASN A 753 13.18 10.93 -47.00
N GLY A 754 13.69 9.85 -47.60
CA GLY A 754 12.95 9.03 -48.56
C GLY A 754 11.72 8.34 -47.95
N HIS A 755 11.78 7.99 -46.65
CA HIS A 755 10.61 7.51 -45.91
C HIS A 755 9.57 8.61 -45.64
N ILE A 756 9.99 9.86 -45.49
CA ILE A 756 9.11 11.03 -45.31
C ILE A 756 8.38 11.33 -46.62
N ASP A 757 9.06 11.29 -47.76
CA ASP A 757 8.44 11.53 -49.07
C ASP A 757 7.38 10.48 -49.42
N ILE A 758 7.60 9.20 -49.12
CA ILE A 758 6.60 8.12 -49.34
C ILE A 758 5.36 8.33 -48.44
N PHE A 759 5.54 8.79 -47.20
CA PHE A 759 4.43 9.04 -46.27
C PHE A 759 3.62 10.28 -46.66
N VAL A 760 4.27 11.29 -47.24
CA VAL A 760 3.61 12.48 -47.81
C VAL A 760 2.86 12.13 -49.10
N ASP A 761 3.43 11.28 -49.96
CA ASP A 761 2.80 10.84 -51.21
C ASP A 761 1.59 9.92 -50.98
N MET A 762 1.65 9.03 -49.98
CA MET A 762 0.49 8.23 -49.57
C MET A 762 -0.65 9.07 -48.97
N ASN A 763 -0.35 10.18 -48.30
CA ASN A 763 -1.36 11.10 -47.77
C ASN A 763 -1.92 12.05 -48.83
N LYS A 764 -1.16 12.35 -49.89
CA LYS A 764 -1.67 13.03 -51.10
C LYS A 764 -2.63 12.12 -51.88
N LYS A 765 -2.26 10.87 -52.14
CA LYS A 765 -3.14 9.89 -52.82
C LYS A 765 -4.42 9.54 -52.05
N LYS A 766 -4.44 9.70 -50.72
CA LYS A 766 -5.65 9.56 -49.89
C LYS A 766 -6.53 10.82 -49.82
N ARG A 767 -6.06 11.97 -50.34
CA ARG A 767 -6.85 13.19 -50.49
C ARG A 767 -7.36 13.40 -51.92
N GLU A 768 -6.84 12.63 -52.87
CA GLU A 768 -7.25 12.63 -54.28
C GLU A 768 -8.17 11.45 -54.66
N ASN A 769 -8.45 10.54 -53.70
CA ASN A 769 -9.56 9.59 -53.72
C ASN A 769 -10.49 9.91 -52.54
#